data_AF-A0A942U6A6-F1
#
_entry.id   AF-A0A942U6A6-F1
#
_cell.length_a   1.000
_cell.length_b   1.000
_cell.length_c   1.000
_cell.angle_alpha   90.00
_cell.angle_beta   90.00
_cell.angle_gamma   90.00
#
_symmetry.space_group_name_H-M   'P 1'
#
loop_
_entity.id
_entity.type
_entity.pdbx_description
1 polymer ?
#
loop_
_entity_poly.entity_id
_entity_poly.type
_entity_poly.pdbx_seq_one_letter_code
_entity_poly.pdbx_strand_id
1 'polypeptide(L)'
;MKKNYGLKVFSSIAATTLAASALFTVPFAGTKAAPFSAKPAYAAEVESAPVDLNIIDQDRLAKALQERGLISKNASSQEVTKAVKAYIKQKQGEKPSKSDKAVTKEQQDMDKKAKDFLTKQKDNLAKQLNKGHENFKKGKPTGAVKVDSAKQAAYNGDVREDKVLVLLVEYADLKHNNVEQEDGYMYADDFNKEHYEKMLFGDEDFTLFNGDKIKTFKQYYEEQSGGSYTVDGTVSDWLTVPGNAAEYGGDSPAGGHDNKPGTKGARGLIKDALNAAVASGINLADYDKFDQYDLDGDGDRNEPDGLVDHLMVLHAGVGQEAGGGVVGDDAIWSHRWTLNGVYPVANTTASVDYWGGKMAAYDYTVEPEDGAVGVFAHEYGHDLGAPDEYDTQYTGNGDTVAQWSIMSGGSWSGHIAGTQPPSFSPQVKEFYQKTIGGNWANITEVNYEDIDQNGLAAVIDQSVTKSKNPGIVKVNLPAKKVPGIQPEFGAKYYYSTKGDDLNTVLETPVFDLTTATAADFSYKQYYKVEADYDYLYVNAVTEDGKSVRLDTIGDQNTSGGFETSQGKWEDKSLDLSQFAGKKVKLVFNYVTDGGLAPDGFAIDNLQLTVDGQVKFSDDAEGTPQVTLDGFEVSDGWIKKPHYYYLEWRNYAGSDKALQYSRDAKYNTGLVVWYGDDTFTDNWGGVHPGEGFLSVVDSHPEALIFNLKGKDSIAQTTRYQVADAAFSLDQAPAWSVSSPTRGIYDYKGLPGVTEFDSTKAYINNVIPDAGVKVPAQYPIKVQVIGEAKDNSAGAVWVHK
;
A
#
# COMPACT_ATOMS: atom_id res chain seq x y z
N MET A 1 -63.14 3.11 9.73
CA MET A 1 -63.69 3.73 10.97
C MET A 1 -62.57 4.60 11.54
N LYS A 2 -62.63 5.94 11.51
CA LYS A 2 -63.31 6.85 12.45
C LYS A 2 -62.82 6.79 13.91
N LYS A 3 -61.72 7.51 14.21
CA LYS A 3 -61.47 8.44 15.35
C LYS A 3 -59.99 8.40 15.79
N ASN A 4 -59.43 9.40 16.49
CA ASN A 4 -59.39 10.86 16.33
C ASN A 4 -58.68 11.48 17.56
N TYR A 5 -58.04 12.64 17.37
CA TYR A 5 -57.48 13.54 18.39
C TYR A 5 -56.19 13.06 19.11
N GLY A 6 -55.27 13.97 19.46
CA GLY A 6 -55.28 15.41 19.14
C GLY A 6 -54.05 16.19 19.59
N LEU A 7 -53.82 17.32 18.91
CA LEU A 7 -52.76 18.29 19.22
C LEU A 7 -53.02 19.04 20.54
N LYS A 8 -51.96 19.47 21.23
CA LYS A 8 -51.89 20.84 21.76
C LYS A 8 -50.46 21.33 22.00
N VAL A 9 -50.31 22.64 21.83
CA VAL A 9 -49.08 23.45 21.97
C VAL A 9 -49.23 24.30 23.23
N PHE A 10 -48.13 24.60 23.95
CA PHE A 10 -47.71 25.99 24.25
C PHE A 10 -46.38 26.08 25.03
N SER A 11 -45.74 27.23 24.87
CA SER A 11 -44.45 27.65 25.40
C SER A 11 -44.49 28.10 26.86
N SER A 12 -43.33 28.14 27.52
CA SER A 12 -42.98 29.31 28.36
C SER A 12 -41.46 29.54 28.42
N ILE A 13 -41.06 30.81 28.34
CA ILE A 13 -39.73 31.30 28.75
C ILE A 13 -39.93 31.98 30.10
N ALA A 14 -39.02 31.76 31.05
CA ALA A 14 -38.97 32.52 32.30
C ALA A 14 -37.52 32.75 32.73
N ALA A 15 -37.11 34.02 32.80
CA ALA A 15 -35.83 34.46 33.34
C ALA A 15 -36.05 35.69 34.23
N THR A 16 -35.50 35.69 35.44
CA THR A 16 -35.44 36.81 36.40
C THR A 16 -34.43 36.40 37.50
N THR A 17 -33.29 37.09 37.68
CA THR A 17 -33.01 38.24 38.60
C THR A 17 -33.16 37.89 40.10
N LEU A 18 -32.43 38.44 41.09
CA LEU A 18 -31.36 39.46 41.27
C LEU A 18 -30.64 39.08 42.62
N ALA A 19 -29.67 39.71 43.30
CA ALA A 19 -28.90 40.98 43.32
C ALA A 19 -27.66 40.76 44.26
N ALA A 20 -26.65 41.64 44.46
CA ALA A 20 -25.95 42.66 43.65
C ALA A 20 -24.81 43.29 44.51
N SER A 21 -23.77 43.88 43.89
CA SER A 21 -22.91 45.00 44.40
C SER A 21 -22.07 44.77 45.69
N ALA A 22 -20.90 45.40 45.95
CA ALA A 22 -19.98 46.33 45.26
C ALA A 22 -18.53 46.06 45.82
N LEU A 23 -17.40 46.62 45.38
CA LEU A 23 -17.03 48.01 45.06
C LEU A 23 -15.84 48.10 44.06
N PHE A 24 -15.65 49.29 43.49
CA PHE A 24 -14.54 49.62 42.59
C PHE A 24 -13.22 49.93 43.31
N THR A 25 -12.08 49.64 42.67
CA THR A 25 -11.02 50.63 42.40
C THR A 25 -9.98 50.09 41.40
N VAL A 26 -9.46 50.97 40.54
CA VAL A 26 -8.26 50.76 39.73
C VAL A 26 -7.48 52.08 39.73
N PRO A 27 -6.18 52.04 40.07
CA PRO A 27 -5.21 52.59 39.13
C PRO A 27 -3.92 51.74 38.99
N PHE A 28 -3.21 52.01 37.90
CA PHE A 28 -1.88 51.52 37.53
C PHE A 28 -0.85 51.54 38.68
N ALA A 29 0.02 50.51 38.75
CA ALA A 29 1.42 50.63 38.31
C ALA A 29 2.21 49.29 38.41
N GLY A 30 3.19 49.11 37.53
CA GLY A 30 3.88 47.85 37.22
C GLY A 30 4.45 47.03 38.38
N THR A 31 4.24 45.71 38.30
CA THR A 31 4.94 44.69 39.06
C THR A 31 6.02 43.99 38.23
N LYS A 32 7.14 43.66 38.89
CA LYS A 32 8.31 43.01 38.29
C LYS A 32 7.99 41.57 37.85
N ALA A 33 8.78 41.04 36.92
CA ALA A 33 8.72 39.64 36.55
C ALA A 33 8.90 38.71 37.77
N ALA A 34 7.97 37.78 37.95
CA ALA A 34 8.18 36.53 38.66
C ALA A 34 8.65 35.47 37.64
N PRO A 35 9.42 34.44 38.04
CA PRO A 35 10.04 33.54 37.08
C PRO A 35 8.99 32.70 36.32
N PHE A 36 9.28 32.42 35.05
CA PHE A 36 8.63 31.31 34.35
C PHE A 36 8.90 30.03 35.13
N SER A 37 7.86 29.38 35.66
CA SER A 37 7.95 27.97 35.96
C SER A 37 8.06 27.24 34.63
N ALA A 38 9.24 26.71 34.33
CA ALA A 38 9.38 25.81 33.20
C ALA A 38 8.36 24.67 33.36
N LYS A 39 7.64 24.34 32.28
CA LYS A 39 7.01 23.02 32.20
C LYS A 39 8.14 21.98 32.29
N PRO A 40 7.91 20.79 32.89
CA PRO A 40 8.81 19.67 32.69
C PRO A 40 9.02 19.48 31.19
N ALA A 41 10.26 19.22 30.76
CA ALA A 41 10.47 18.67 29.43
C ALA A 41 9.71 17.34 29.38
N TYR A 42 8.74 17.23 28.47
CA TYR A 42 8.17 15.92 28.15
C TYR A 42 9.32 15.07 27.61
N ALA A 43 9.42 13.82 28.09
CA ALA A 43 10.27 12.85 27.42
C ALA A 43 9.80 12.73 25.97
N ALA A 44 10.73 12.58 25.04
CA ALA A 44 10.36 12.42 23.63
C ALA A 44 9.44 11.21 23.48
N GLU A 45 8.25 11.43 22.93
CA GLU A 45 7.32 10.34 22.66
C GLU A 45 7.92 9.44 21.58
N VAL A 46 8.12 8.18 21.96
CA VAL A 46 8.49 7.08 21.07
C VAL A 46 7.23 6.66 20.34
N GLU A 47 7.35 6.36 19.05
CA GLU A 47 6.24 6.09 18.14
C GLU A 47 6.26 4.60 17.79
N SER A 48 5.13 3.91 17.95
CA SER A 48 4.95 2.53 17.48
C SER A 48 5.05 2.48 15.95
N ALA A 49 5.60 1.39 15.40
CA ALA A 49 5.53 1.17 13.96
C ALA A 49 4.08 0.95 13.50
N PRO A 50 3.80 0.99 12.18
CA PRO A 50 2.63 0.32 11.64
C PRO A 50 2.69 -1.16 12.00
N VAL A 51 1.64 -1.69 12.62
CA VAL A 51 1.51 -3.14 12.83
C VAL A 51 1.25 -3.78 11.48
N ASP A 52 2.22 -4.50 10.92
CA ASP A 52 1.90 -5.54 9.95
C ASP A 52 1.03 -6.59 10.65
N LEU A 53 -0.09 -6.94 10.03
CA LEU A 53 -1.07 -7.88 10.58
C LEU A 53 -1.00 -9.25 9.88
N ASN A 54 -0.27 -9.35 8.77
CA ASN A 54 -0.04 -10.57 8.00
C ASN A 54 0.99 -11.48 8.67
N ILE A 55 2.03 -10.92 9.28
CA ILE A 55 2.99 -11.61 10.16
C ILE A 55 2.35 -12.26 11.39
N ILE A 56 1.12 -11.86 11.75
CA ILE A 56 0.42 -12.42 12.92
C ILE A 56 -0.22 -13.77 12.60
N ASP A 57 0.49 -14.85 12.95
CA ASP A 57 -0.16 -16.12 13.22
C ASP A 57 -0.98 -16.04 14.52
N GLN A 58 -2.28 -15.81 14.38
CA GLN A 58 -3.20 -15.68 15.51
C GLN A 58 -3.43 -16.98 16.29
N ASP A 59 -3.06 -18.14 15.76
CA ASP A 59 -3.13 -19.42 16.49
C ASP A 59 -1.80 -19.70 17.21
N ARG A 60 -0.63 -19.31 16.66
CA ARG A 60 0.66 -19.23 17.38
C ARG A 60 0.57 -18.24 18.55
N LEU A 61 0.13 -17.02 18.28
CA LEU A 61 -0.04 -15.96 19.28
C LEU A 61 -1.07 -16.37 20.35
N ALA A 62 -2.15 -17.07 19.99
CA ALA A 62 -3.09 -17.62 20.97
C ALA A 62 -2.41 -18.58 21.95
N LYS A 63 -1.58 -19.52 21.45
CA LYS A 63 -0.80 -20.47 22.25
C LYS A 63 0.19 -19.73 23.15
N ALA A 64 1.01 -18.84 22.59
CA ALA A 64 2.00 -18.07 23.34
C ALA A 64 1.38 -17.24 24.46
N LEU A 65 0.26 -16.54 24.19
CA LEU A 65 -0.48 -15.79 25.22
C LEU A 65 -1.14 -16.69 26.28
N GLN A 66 -1.50 -17.93 25.95
CA GLN A 66 -1.95 -18.94 26.93
C GLN A 66 -0.79 -19.48 27.78
N GLU A 67 0.41 -19.61 27.22
CA GLU A 67 1.61 -20.09 27.91
C GLU A 67 2.20 -19.03 28.83
N ARG A 68 2.24 -17.77 28.39
CA ARG A 68 2.51 -16.57 29.19
C ARG A 68 1.43 -16.27 30.24
N GLY A 69 0.30 -16.99 30.23
CA GLY A 69 -0.78 -16.89 31.21
C GLY A 69 -1.68 -15.66 31.07
N LEU A 70 -1.52 -14.87 30.00
CA LEU A 70 -2.37 -13.72 29.66
C LEU A 70 -3.77 -14.17 29.19
N ILE A 71 -3.85 -15.35 28.59
CA ILE A 71 -5.10 -16.07 28.29
C ILE A 71 -5.15 -17.33 29.17
N SER A 72 -6.33 -17.66 29.70
CA SER A 72 -6.52 -18.91 30.45
C SER A 72 -6.30 -20.13 29.54
N LYS A 73 -5.49 -21.10 29.97
CA LYS A 73 -5.35 -22.41 29.28
C LYS A 73 -6.66 -23.20 29.21
N ASN A 74 -7.66 -22.83 30.01
CA ASN A 74 -9.03 -23.39 29.98
C ASN A 74 -10.06 -22.49 29.28
N ALA A 75 -9.63 -21.40 28.62
CA ALA A 75 -10.52 -20.50 27.89
C ALA A 75 -11.25 -21.23 26.74
N SER A 76 -12.51 -20.86 26.49
CA SER A 76 -13.19 -21.28 25.27
C SER A 76 -12.58 -20.59 24.04
N SER A 77 -12.74 -21.20 22.87
CA SER A 77 -12.27 -20.65 21.58
C SER A 77 -12.75 -19.21 21.35
N GLN A 78 -13.98 -18.89 21.79
CA GLN A 78 -14.56 -17.56 21.61
C GLN A 78 -13.92 -16.53 22.55
N GLU A 79 -13.43 -16.95 23.72
CA GLU A 79 -12.64 -16.12 24.63
C GLU A 79 -11.20 -15.96 24.14
N VAL A 80 -10.59 -17.02 23.59
CA VAL A 80 -9.26 -16.98 22.96
C VAL A 80 -9.25 -16.00 21.78
N THR A 81 -10.11 -16.18 20.78
CA THR A 81 -10.19 -15.29 19.61
C THR A 81 -10.49 -13.84 20.02
N LYS A 82 -11.33 -13.63 21.04
CA LYS A 82 -11.61 -12.29 21.57
C LYS A 82 -10.39 -11.68 22.27
N ALA A 83 -9.63 -12.46 23.04
CA ALA A 83 -8.44 -12.00 23.73
C ALA A 83 -7.28 -11.69 22.77
N VAL A 84 -7.06 -12.53 21.74
CA VAL A 84 -6.08 -12.27 20.68
C VAL A 84 -6.43 -10.97 19.93
N LYS A 85 -7.69 -10.81 19.47
CA LYS A 85 -8.12 -9.55 18.83
C LYS A 85 -8.04 -8.33 19.76
N ALA A 86 -8.21 -8.51 21.08
CA ALA A 86 -8.03 -7.43 22.05
C ALA A 86 -6.55 -7.08 22.29
N TYR A 87 -5.66 -8.07 22.33
CA TYR A 87 -4.21 -7.89 22.42
C TYR A 87 -3.68 -7.15 21.19
N ILE A 88 -3.97 -7.64 19.98
CA ILE A 88 -3.55 -6.98 18.72
C ILE A 88 -4.03 -5.53 18.69
N LYS A 89 -5.31 -5.28 19.03
CA LYS A 89 -5.84 -3.91 19.11
C LYS A 89 -5.17 -3.04 20.18
N GLN A 90 -4.71 -3.63 21.30
CA GLN A 90 -3.92 -2.92 22.29
C GLN A 90 -2.54 -2.54 21.73
N LYS A 91 -1.89 -3.43 20.97
CA LYS A 91 -0.56 -3.20 20.36
C LYS A 91 -0.59 -2.27 19.15
N GLN A 92 -1.72 -2.15 18.45
CA GLN A 92 -1.95 -1.09 17.47
C GLN A 92 -2.01 0.32 18.09
N GLY A 93 -2.41 0.42 19.37
CA GLY A 93 -2.51 1.69 20.10
C GLY A 93 -3.59 2.65 19.56
N GLU A 94 -3.42 3.94 19.85
CA GLU A 94 -4.10 5.02 19.14
C GLU A 94 -3.22 5.47 17.96
N LYS A 95 -3.82 5.88 16.82
CA LYS A 95 -3.05 6.37 15.68
C LYS A 95 -2.16 7.55 16.12
N PRO A 96 -0.88 7.61 15.70
CA PRO A 96 0.00 8.69 16.11
C PRO A 96 -0.59 10.03 15.70
N SER A 97 -0.81 10.92 16.67
CA SER A 97 -1.05 12.33 16.39
C SER A 97 0.15 12.88 15.66
N LYS A 98 -0.05 13.64 14.55
CA LYS A 98 1.01 14.40 13.89
C LYS A 98 1.79 15.18 14.97
N SER A 99 2.97 14.72 15.32
CA SER A 99 3.78 15.39 16.34
C SER A 99 4.53 16.53 15.68
N ASP A 100 4.31 17.76 16.14
CA ASP A 100 5.03 18.97 15.69
C ASP A 100 6.49 18.97 16.20
N LYS A 101 7.22 17.88 15.95
CA LYS A 101 8.66 17.78 16.13
C LYS A 101 9.32 18.58 15.01
N ALA A 102 10.32 19.38 15.35
CA ALA A 102 11.09 20.15 14.38
C ALA A 102 12.05 19.23 13.60
N VAL A 103 11.49 18.52 12.62
CA VAL A 103 12.26 17.82 11.57
C VAL A 103 13.08 18.87 10.79
N THR A 104 14.30 18.52 10.39
CA THR A 104 15.10 19.44 9.55
C THR A 104 14.55 19.50 8.13
N LYS A 105 14.79 20.61 7.41
CA LYS A 105 14.30 20.72 6.03
C LYS A 105 14.84 19.58 5.14
N GLU A 106 16.10 19.23 5.30
CA GLU A 106 16.76 18.11 4.61
C GLU A 106 16.02 16.77 4.84
N GLN A 107 15.47 16.55 6.03
CA GLN A 107 14.66 15.37 6.33
C GLN A 107 13.23 15.47 5.75
N GLN A 108 12.62 16.66 5.74
CA GLN A 108 11.32 16.87 5.10
C GLN A 108 11.39 16.69 3.58
N ASP A 109 12.46 17.19 2.94
CA ASP A 109 12.72 17.04 1.51
C ASP A 109 12.93 15.54 1.15
N MET A 110 13.49 14.71 2.04
CA MET A 110 13.62 13.25 1.87
C MET A 110 12.32 12.47 2.14
N ASP A 111 11.67 12.72 3.29
CA ASP A 111 10.36 12.14 3.64
C ASP A 111 9.33 12.43 2.53
N LYS A 112 9.47 13.56 1.83
CA LYS A 112 8.75 13.90 0.62
C LYS A 112 9.19 13.03 -0.56
N LYS A 113 10.47 13.08 -0.99
CA LYS A 113 10.99 12.27 -2.12
C LYS A 113 10.61 10.79 -2.07
N ALA A 114 10.53 10.18 -0.88
CA ALA A 114 10.09 8.79 -0.73
C ALA A 114 8.59 8.57 -1.08
N LYS A 115 7.72 9.53 -0.76
CA LYS A 115 6.29 9.51 -1.17
C LYS A 115 6.14 9.83 -2.65
N ASP A 116 6.85 10.88 -3.07
CA ASP A 116 7.03 11.37 -4.43
C ASP A 116 7.35 10.20 -5.38
N PHE A 117 8.35 9.39 -5.02
CA PHE A 117 8.73 8.16 -5.69
C PHE A 117 7.59 7.15 -5.76
N LEU A 118 6.91 6.84 -4.65
CA LEU A 118 5.80 5.88 -4.60
C LEU A 118 4.59 6.33 -5.43
N THR A 119 4.28 7.63 -5.49
CA THR A 119 3.25 8.15 -6.41
C THR A 119 3.74 8.07 -7.85
N LYS A 120 4.93 8.60 -8.17
CA LYS A 120 5.53 8.55 -9.51
C LYS A 120 5.63 7.13 -10.07
N GLN A 121 5.94 6.13 -9.23
CA GLN A 121 5.92 4.71 -9.58
C GLN A 121 4.52 4.25 -10.04
N LYS A 122 3.47 4.55 -9.26
CA LYS A 122 2.06 4.22 -9.59
C LYS A 122 1.56 4.98 -10.82
N ASP A 123 1.94 6.25 -10.94
CA ASP A 123 1.56 7.11 -12.05
C ASP A 123 2.30 6.74 -13.35
N ASN A 124 3.56 6.31 -13.26
CA ASN A 124 4.31 5.78 -14.40
C ASN A 124 3.80 4.41 -14.83
N LEU A 125 3.38 3.54 -13.90
CA LEU A 125 2.65 2.32 -14.22
C LEU A 125 1.37 2.65 -15.02
N ALA A 126 0.57 3.60 -14.55
CA ALA A 126 -0.64 4.07 -15.25
C ALA A 126 -0.33 4.71 -16.62
N LYS A 127 0.76 5.48 -16.76
CA LYS A 127 1.19 6.10 -18.02
C LYS A 127 1.78 5.09 -19.01
N GLN A 128 2.48 4.05 -18.55
CA GLN A 128 2.99 2.96 -19.37
C GLN A 128 1.87 2.00 -19.85
N LEU A 129 0.85 1.75 -19.03
CA LEU A 129 -0.33 0.94 -19.38
C LEU A 129 -1.10 1.45 -20.61
N ASN A 130 -0.86 2.70 -21.04
CA ASN A 130 -1.44 3.27 -22.25
C ASN A 130 -0.62 2.99 -23.54
N LYS A 131 0.38 2.09 -23.52
CA LYS A 131 1.34 1.90 -24.63
C LYS A 131 1.67 0.43 -24.96
N GLY A 132 0.75 -0.29 -25.61
CA GLY A 132 1.08 -1.58 -26.26
C GLY A 132 -0.11 -2.25 -26.97
N HIS A 133 0.07 -2.62 -28.24
CA HIS A 133 -0.88 -3.42 -29.03
C HIS A 133 -0.13 -4.32 -30.03
N GLU A 134 -0.84 -5.31 -30.60
CA GLU A 134 -0.35 -6.46 -31.41
C GLU A 134 0.33 -7.57 -30.58
N ASN A 135 0.17 -8.89 -30.87
CA ASN A 135 -0.43 -9.57 -32.03
C ASN A 135 -0.98 -10.96 -31.65
N PHE A 136 -2.29 -11.23 -31.78
CA PHE A 136 -2.85 -12.60 -31.63
C PHE A 136 -4.05 -12.89 -32.56
N LYS A 137 -4.36 -14.19 -32.74
CA LYS A 137 -5.26 -14.69 -33.79
C LYS A 137 -6.71 -14.84 -33.28
N LYS A 138 -7.65 -14.23 -33.99
CA LYS A 138 -9.10 -14.38 -33.78
C LYS A 138 -9.60 -15.73 -34.29
N GLY A 139 -10.49 -16.39 -33.53
CA GLY A 139 -11.12 -17.66 -33.91
C GLY A 139 -11.78 -18.35 -32.72
N LYS A 140 -12.74 -19.26 -32.98
CA LYS A 140 -13.53 -19.96 -31.94
C LYS A 140 -12.98 -21.37 -31.64
N PRO A 141 -12.19 -21.58 -30.57
CA PRO A 141 -11.80 -22.91 -30.10
C PRO A 141 -12.95 -23.58 -29.32
N THR A 142 -13.74 -24.42 -29.98
CA THR A 142 -14.81 -25.18 -29.31
C THR A 142 -14.34 -26.59 -28.92
N GLY A 143 -14.01 -26.79 -27.65
CA GLY A 143 -13.61 -28.07 -27.08
C GLY A 143 -12.10 -28.20 -26.78
N ALA A 144 -11.73 -29.30 -26.13
CA ALA A 144 -10.40 -29.53 -25.56
C ALA A 144 -9.25 -29.37 -26.57
N VAL A 145 -8.47 -28.31 -26.42
CA VAL A 145 -7.26 -28.02 -27.19
C VAL A 145 -6.07 -28.76 -26.58
N LYS A 146 -5.20 -29.36 -27.41
CA LYS A 146 -3.91 -29.89 -26.95
C LYS A 146 -2.98 -28.74 -26.58
N VAL A 147 -2.68 -28.61 -25.29
CA VAL A 147 -1.61 -27.74 -24.78
C VAL A 147 -0.32 -28.55 -24.63
N ASP A 148 0.82 -27.94 -24.93
CA ASP A 148 2.14 -28.50 -24.63
C ASP A 148 2.66 -27.91 -23.32
N SER A 149 3.35 -28.71 -22.51
CA SER A 149 3.91 -28.28 -21.23
C SER A 149 4.83 -27.06 -21.33
N ALA A 150 4.71 -26.17 -20.35
CA ALA A 150 5.50 -24.95 -20.23
C ALA A 150 7.00 -25.25 -20.15
N LYS A 151 7.83 -24.35 -20.70
CA LYS A 151 9.28 -24.53 -20.79
C LYS A 151 9.98 -23.21 -20.54
N GLN A 152 10.86 -23.19 -19.54
CA GLN A 152 11.71 -22.04 -19.23
C GLN A 152 12.45 -21.59 -20.50
N ALA A 153 12.31 -20.32 -20.85
CA ALA A 153 13.16 -19.68 -21.85
C ALA A 153 14.49 -19.29 -21.21
N ALA A 154 15.59 -19.42 -21.97
CA ALA A 154 16.86 -18.86 -21.52
C ALA A 154 16.77 -17.33 -21.50
N TYR A 155 16.97 -16.72 -20.32
CA TYR A 155 17.20 -15.29 -20.23
C TYR A 155 18.60 -14.95 -20.77
N ASN A 156 18.72 -13.84 -21.48
CA ASN A 156 19.96 -13.37 -22.13
C ASN A 156 20.04 -11.82 -22.12
N GLY A 157 19.29 -11.16 -21.24
CA GLY A 157 19.40 -9.73 -21.00
C GLY A 157 20.30 -9.45 -19.80
N ASP A 158 20.38 -8.18 -19.42
CA ASP A 158 21.17 -7.74 -18.27
C ASP A 158 20.54 -8.22 -16.95
N VAL A 159 21.37 -8.60 -15.99
CA VAL A 159 20.94 -9.06 -14.66
C VAL A 159 21.24 -7.96 -13.66
N ARG A 160 20.21 -7.50 -12.94
CA ARG A 160 20.36 -6.61 -11.80
C ARG A 160 20.75 -7.42 -10.56
N GLU A 161 21.77 -6.95 -9.84
CA GLU A 161 22.27 -7.54 -8.59
C GLU A 161 22.30 -6.45 -7.52
N ASP A 162 21.42 -6.56 -6.52
CA ASP A 162 21.32 -5.59 -5.44
C ASP A 162 22.12 -6.03 -4.21
N LYS A 163 22.72 -5.07 -3.50
CA LYS A 163 23.46 -5.33 -2.26
C LYS A 163 22.52 -5.33 -1.07
N VAL A 164 22.57 -6.40 -0.26
CA VAL A 164 21.74 -6.53 0.95
C VAL A 164 22.62 -6.61 2.18
N LEU A 165 22.44 -5.69 3.13
CA LEU A 165 23.13 -5.74 4.42
C LEU A 165 22.21 -6.34 5.49
N VAL A 166 22.58 -7.53 5.98
CA VAL A 166 21.88 -8.22 7.07
C VAL A 166 22.68 -8.08 8.36
N LEU A 167 22.15 -7.31 9.32
CA LEU A 167 22.75 -7.14 10.64
C LEU A 167 22.08 -8.10 11.64
N LEU A 168 22.84 -9.07 12.14
CA LEU A 168 22.44 -9.92 13.27
C LEU A 168 22.69 -9.16 14.58
N VAL A 169 21.65 -8.97 15.40
CA VAL A 169 21.69 -8.05 16.55
C VAL A 169 21.15 -8.71 17.82
N GLU A 170 21.99 -8.79 18.84
CA GLU A 170 21.64 -9.30 20.16
C GLU A 170 21.78 -8.23 21.24
N TYR A 171 20.99 -8.36 22.30
CA TYR A 171 20.86 -7.36 23.34
C TYR A 171 21.94 -7.52 24.44
N ALA A 172 21.98 -6.57 25.38
CA ALA A 172 22.85 -6.68 26.55
C ALA A 172 22.41 -7.81 27.52
N ASP A 173 21.11 -8.14 27.55
CA ASP A 173 20.50 -9.12 28.45
C ASP A 173 19.93 -10.38 27.77
N LEU A 174 19.50 -10.29 26.50
CA LEU A 174 19.08 -11.41 25.67
C LEU A 174 20.10 -11.69 24.56
N LYS A 175 20.52 -12.94 24.44
CA LYS A 175 21.45 -13.45 23.42
C LYS A 175 20.70 -14.36 22.44
N HIS A 176 21.26 -14.50 21.23
CA HIS A 176 20.77 -15.48 20.27
C HIS A 176 20.89 -16.92 20.81
N ASN A 177 20.28 -17.88 20.11
CA ASN A 177 20.12 -19.28 20.54
C ASN A 177 19.34 -19.43 21.87
N ASN A 178 18.31 -18.58 22.06
CA ASN A 178 17.36 -18.67 23.18
C ASN A 178 15.89 -18.81 22.72
N VAL A 179 15.66 -19.12 21.45
CA VAL A 179 14.35 -19.51 20.91
C VAL A 179 14.00 -20.93 21.37
N GLU A 180 12.81 -21.14 21.95
CA GLU A 180 12.29 -22.48 22.22
C GLU A 180 11.59 -23.04 20.96
N GLN A 181 11.87 -24.28 20.59
CA GLN A 181 11.32 -24.92 19.39
C GLN A 181 9.79 -25.08 19.46
N GLU A 182 9.09 -24.68 18.40
CA GLU A 182 7.64 -24.89 18.25
C GLU A 182 7.29 -25.78 17.05
N ASP A 183 6.43 -26.79 17.28
CA ASP A 183 5.91 -27.67 16.22
C ASP A 183 5.26 -26.87 15.09
N GLY A 184 5.80 -27.00 13.86
CA GLY A 184 5.30 -26.35 12.65
C GLY A 184 5.90 -24.98 12.33
N TYR A 185 6.81 -24.45 13.16
CA TYR A 185 7.46 -23.15 12.96
C TYR A 185 8.97 -23.29 12.74
N MET A 186 9.58 -22.21 12.26
CA MET A 186 11.00 -22.15 11.92
C MET A 186 11.87 -22.32 13.17
N TYR A 187 12.97 -23.05 13.04
CA TYR A 187 13.90 -23.35 14.14
C TYR A 187 15.28 -23.76 13.61
N ALA A 188 16.31 -23.57 14.43
CA ALA A 188 17.65 -24.12 14.22
C ALA A 188 18.27 -24.52 15.56
N ASP A 189 19.10 -25.57 15.57
CA ASP A 189 19.93 -25.91 16.75
C ASP A 189 21.06 -24.89 17.00
N ASP A 190 21.37 -24.06 16.00
CA ASP A 190 22.32 -22.94 16.07
C ASP A 190 21.97 -21.87 15.01
N PHE A 191 21.37 -20.76 15.42
CA PHE A 191 21.11 -19.56 14.62
C PHE A 191 22.38 -18.71 14.46
N ASN A 192 23.46 -19.31 14.00
CA ASN A 192 24.72 -18.62 13.74
C ASN A 192 24.70 -17.86 12.39
N LYS A 193 25.76 -17.12 12.10
CA LYS A 193 25.92 -16.41 10.81
C LYS A 193 25.80 -17.33 9.58
N GLU A 194 26.41 -18.51 9.62
CA GLU A 194 26.41 -19.48 8.51
C GLU A 194 24.98 -20.02 8.22
N HIS A 195 24.09 -20.03 9.21
CA HIS A 195 22.66 -20.31 9.02
C HIS A 195 22.02 -19.30 8.06
N TYR A 196 22.11 -18.01 8.37
CA TYR A 196 21.50 -16.94 7.56
C TYR A 196 22.20 -16.77 6.21
N GLU A 197 23.53 -16.88 6.14
CA GLU A 197 24.26 -16.84 4.86
C GLU A 197 23.74 -17.92 3.89
N LYS A 198 23.53 -19.15 4.38
CA LYS A 198 23.00 -20.25 3.56
C LYS A 198 21.51 -20.12 3.27
N MET A 199 20.69 -19.75 4.26
CA MET A 199 19.23 -19.66 4.09
C MET A 199 18.83 -18.48 3.19
N LEU A 200 19.54 -17.35 3.28
CA LEU A 200 19.22 -16.15 2.52
C LEU A 200 19.91 -16.13 1.16
N PHE A 201 21.23 -16.33 1.12
CA PHE A 201 22.05 -16.03 -0.06
C PHE A 201 22.70 -17.25 -0.72
N GLY A 202 22.41 -18.46 -0.23
CA GLY A 202 22.93 -19.70 -0.80
C GLY A 202 22.34 -20.05 -2.18
N ASP A 203 23.20 -20.54 -3.08
CA ASP A 203 22.81 -21.00 -4.43
C ASP A 203 22.18 -22.41 -4.43
N GLU A 204 22.30 -23.17 -3.33
CA GLU A 204 21.75 -24.52 -3.15
C GLU A 204 20.53 -24.55 -2.19
N ASP A 205 19.62 -25.51 -2.40
CA ASP A 205 18.43 -25.70 -1.55
C ASP A 205 18.80 -25.86 -0.06
N PHE A 206 18.41 -24.90 0.78
CA PHE A 206 18.64 -24.93 2.23
C PHE A 206 17.96 -26.15 2.89
N THR A 207 18.57 -26.67 3.96
CA THR A 207 18.04 -27.83 4.70
C THR A 207 17.65 -27.43 6.12
N LEU A 208 16.36 -27.61 6.42
CA LEU A 208 15.76 -27.30 7.72
C LEU A 208 16.13 -28.32 8.79
N PHE A 209 15.90 -27.95 10.06
CA PHE A 209 16.09 -28.80 11.25
C PHE A 209 15.39 -30.17 11.18
N ASN A 210 14.26 -30.25 10.46
CA ASN A 210 13.49 -31.49 10.28
C ASN A 210 13.99 -32.36 9.10
N GLY A 211 14.97 -31.86 8.32
CA GLY A 211 15.53 -32.52 7.13
C GLY A 211 14.86 -32.15 5.81
N ASP A 212 13.81 -31.33 5.80
CA ASP A 212 13.20 -30.83 4.56
C ASP A 212 14.15 -29.89 3.79
N LYS A 213 13.93 -29.80 2.49
CA LYS A 213 14.64 -28.87 1.59
C LYS A 213 13.72 -27.76 1.09
N ILE A 214 14.20 -26.53 1.18
CA ILE A 214 13.50 -25.31 0.78
C ILE A 214 14.34 -24.47 -0.18
N LYS A 215 13.72 -23.47 -0.79
CA LYS A 215 14.43 -22.45 -1.58
C LYS A 215 14.96 -21.35 -0.67
N THR A 216 16.13 -20.83 -1.00
CA THR A 216 16.71 -19.65 -0.34
C THR A 216 16.00 -18.38 -0.80
N PHE A 217 16.17 -17.28 -0.05
CA PHE A 217 15.64 -15.96 -0.44
C PHE A 217 16.17 -15.52 -1.81
N LYS A 218 17.46 -15.71 -2.08
CA LYS A 218 18.08 -15.48 -3.39
C LYS A 218 17.44 -16.34 -4.49
N GLN A 219 17.33 -17.66 -4.29
CA GLN A 219 16.70 -18.56 -5.26
C GLN A 219 15.22 -18.22 -5.52
N TYR A 220 14.49 -17.70 -4.52
CA TYR A 220 13.12 -17.22 -4.70
C TYR A 220 13.09 -16.03 -5.67
N TYR A 221 13.93 -15.01 -5.44
CA TYR A 221 13.99 -13.84 -6.32
C TYR A 221 14.50 -14.16 -7.73
N GLU A 222 15.45 -15.09 -7.87
CA GLU A 222 15.90 -15.59 -9.18
C GLU A 222 14.80 -16.36 -9.94
N GLU A 223 13.98 -17.15 -9.25
CA GLU A 223 12.82 -17.82 -9.89
C GLU A 223 11.74 -16.80 -10.28
N GLN A 224 11.38 -15.89 -9.37
CA GLN A 224 10.33 -14.90 -9.59
C GLN A 224 10.70 -13.89 -10.69
N SER A 225 11.98 -13.51 -10.80
CA SER A 225 12.50 -12.63 -11.86
C SER A 225 12.90 -13.36 -13.15
N GLY A 226 12.91 -14.70 -13.15
CA GLY A 226 13.41 -15.50 -14.26
C GLY A 226 14.90 -15.33 -14.56
N GLY A 227 15.70 -15.06 -13.53
CA GLY A 227 17.14 -14.82 -13.64
C GLY A 227 17.52 -13.45 -14.21
N SER A 228 16.64 -12.45 -14.08
CA SER A 228 16.93 -11.05 -14.45
C SER A 228 17.21 -10.13 -13.25
N TYR A 229 16.93 -10.62 -12.04
CA TYR A 229 17.19 -9.96 -10.78
C TYR A 229 17.69 -10.99 -9.76
N THR A 230 18.75 -10.66 -9.05
CA THR A 230 19.32 -11.45 -7.95
C THR A 230 19.86 -10.50 -6.86
N VAL A 231 20.40 -11.08 -5.78
CA VAL A 231 20.88 -10.37 -4.59
C VAL A 231 22.25 -10.90 -4.18
N ASP A 232 23.15 -9.98 -3.82
CA ASP A 232 24.43 -10.29 -3.18
C ASP A 232 24.44 -9.72 -1.76
N GLY A 233 24.16 -10.60 -0.79
CA GLY A 233 23.93 -10.23 0.59
C GLY A 233 25.10 -10.57 1.51
N THR A 234 25.41 -9.66 2.43
CA THR A 234 26.37 -9.92 3.53
C THR A 234 25.65 -10.00 4.86
N VAL A 235 25.97 -11.03 5.64
CA VAL A 235 25.51 -11.20 7.02
C VAL A 235 26.63 -10.79 7.98
N SER A 236 26.31 -9.97 9.00
CA SER A 236 27.24 -9.65 10.08
C SER A 236 27.49 -10.86 10.99
N ASP A 237 28.57 -10.82 11.78
CA ASP A 237 28.58 -11.61 13.02
C ASP A 237 27.52 -11.03 14.01
N TRP A 238 27.11 -11.78 15.02
CA TRP A 238 26.14 -11.28 16.03
C TRP A 238 26.68 -10.06 16.79
N LEU A 239 26.05 -8.90 16.57
CA LEU A 239 26.42 -7.61 17.15
C LEU A 239 25.70 -7.41 18.49
N THR A 240 26.44 -7.28 19.59
CA THR A 240 25.84 -6.84 20.87
C THR A 240 25.57 -5.33 20.86
N VAL A 241 24.30 -4.93 20.91
CA VAL A 241 23.92 -3.54 21.18
C VAL A 241 23.99 -3.22 22.69
N PRO A 242 24.20 -1.94 23.09
CA PRO A 242 24.48 -1.61 24.49
C PRO A 242 23.27 -1.64 25.43
N GLY A 243 22.05 -1.58 24.89
CA GLY A 243 20.81 -1.62 25.65
C GLY A 243 20.23 -3.04 25.85
N ASN A 244 19.30 -3.14 26.78
CA ASN A 244 18.48 -4.34 27.02
C ASN A 244 17.33 -4.45 26.00
N ALA A 245 16.74 -5.63 25.80
CA ALA A 245 15.59 -5.82 24.90
C ALA A 245 14.45 -4.81 25.19
N ALA A 246 14.10 -4.66 26.48
CA ALA A 246 13.12 -3.72 27.02
C ALA A 246 13.42 -2.21 26.81
N GLU A 247 14.61 -1.86 26.30
CA GLU A 247 15.01 -0.51 25.88
C GLU A 247 14.68 -0.23 24.40
N TYR A 248 14.33 -1.27 23.62
CA TYR A 248 13.99 -1.15 22.20
C TYR A 248 12.57 -1.65 21.92
N GLY A 249 12.23 -2.88 22.33
CA GLY A 249 10.92 -3.51 22.13
C GLY A 249 9.93 -3.33 23.29
N GLY A 250 10.18 -2.35 24.17
CA GLY A 250 9.36 -2.14 25.35
C GLY A 250 8.09 -1.35 25.06
N ASP A 251 6.96 -1.81 25.61
CA ASP A 251 5.63 -1.20 25.37
C ASP A 251 5.20 -0.10 26.35
N SER A 252 4.37 0.83 25.87
CA SER A 252 3.67 1.82 26.69
C SER A 252 2.46 1.24 27.41
N PRO A 253 2.28 1.48 28.73
CA PRO A 253 1.06 1.12 29.46
C PRO A 253 -0.24 1.78 28.96
N ALA A 254 -0.15 2.76 28.04
CA ALA A 254 -1.30 3.37 27.37
C ALA A 254 -1.79 2.58 26.13
N GLY A 255 -1.00 1.63 25.63
CA GLY A 255 -1.20 0.95 24.35
C GLY A 255 -0.19 1.37 23.28
N GLY A 256 -0.20 0.65 22.16
CA GLY A 256 0.89 0.60 21.19
C GLY A 256 1.87 -0.53 21.50
N HIS A 257 2.96 -0.59 20.73
CA HIS A 257 4.11 -1.49 20.92
C HIS A 257 5.40 -0.68 20.72
N ASP A 258 6.53 -1.15 21.27
CA ASP A 258 7.88 -0.55 21.12
C ASP A 258 7.99 0.95 21.51
N ASN A 259 6.96 1.48 22.19
CA ASN A 259 6.69 2.91 22.35
C ASN A 259 6.75 3.41 23.81
N LYS A 260 7.35 2.63 24.71
CA LYS A 260 7.50 2.93 26.16
C LYS A 260 8.22 4.26 26.39
N PRO A 261 7.57 5.26 27.03
CA PRO A 261 8.17 6.59 27.18
C PRO A 261 9.53 6.58 27.90
N GLY A 262 10.55 7.11 27.24
CA GLY A 262 11.92 7.18 27.76
C GLY A 262 12.83 6.00 27.38
N THR A 263 12.39 5.08 26.51
CA THR A 263 13.25 4.09 25.86
C THR A 263 13.77 4.61 24.51
N LYS A 264 14.46 3.76 23.72
CA LYS A 264 14.96 4.08 22.38
C LYS A 264 14.00 3.70 21.25
N GLY A 265 13.15 2.70 21.45
CA GLY A 265 12.27 2.12 20.42
C GLY A 265 13.04 1.32 19.34
N ALA A 266 12.32 0.62 18.46
CA ALA A 266 12.90 -0.16 17.36
C ALA A 266 13.85 0.65 16.47
N ARG A 267 13.46 1.88 16.05
CA ARG A 267 14.33 2.83 15.32
C ARG A 267 15.66 3.13 16.02
N GLY A 268 15.72 2.98 17.34
CA GLY A 268 16.95 3.12 18.12
C GLY A 268 17.81 1.86 18.12
N LEU A 269 17.22 0.67 17.96
CA LEU A 269 17.95 -0.58 17.74
C LEU A 269 18.74 -0.49 16.43
N ILE A 270 18.07 -0.08 15.34
CA ILE A 270 18.71 0.05 14.02
C ILE A 270 19.90 1.02 14.07
N LYS A 271 19.74 2.13 14.80
CA LYS A 271 20.80 3.15 14.96
C LYS A 271 21.97 2.60 15.80
N ASP A 272 21.72 1.89 16.89
CA ASP A 272 22.78 1.24 17.66
C ASP A 272 23.44 0.09 16.88
N ALA A 273 22.69 -0.66 16.08
CA ALA A 273 23.18 -1.76 15.22
C ALA A 273 24.10 -1.26 14.10
N LEU A 274 23.73 -0.19 13.39
CA LEU A 274 24.58 0.44 12.37
C LEU A 274 25.90 0.95 12.97
N ASN A 275 25.87 1.54 14.18
CA ASN A 275 27.09 1.93 14.88
C ASN A 275 27.93 0.72 15.33
N ALA A 276 27.30 -0.39 15.74
CA ALA A 276 27.98 -1.63 16.09
C ALA A 276 28.62 -2.31 14.86
N ALA A 277 27.97 -2.26 13.69
CA ALA A 277 28.48 -2.76 12.41
C ALA A 277 29.74 -1.98 11.97
N VAL A 278 29.70 -0.65 12.01
CA VAL A 278 30.88 0.18 11.72
C VAL A 278 32.00 -0.05 12.76
N ALA A 279 31.65 -0.28 14.03
CA ALA A 279 32.62 -0.57 15.08
C ALA A 279 33.25 -1.97 14.99
N SER A 280 32.58 -2.96 14.40
CA SER A 280 33.15 -4.28 14.10
C SER A 280 33.99 -4.30 12.82
N GLY A 281 33.85 -3.27 11.97
CA GLY A 281 34.66 -3.04 10.76
C GLY A 281 33.90 -3.19 9.44
N ILE A 282 32.56 -3.27 9.46
CA ILE A 282 31.74 -3.28 8.25
C ILE A 282 31.78 -1.90 7.59
N ASN A 283 32.17 -1.86 6.32
CA ASN A 283 32.19 -0.64 5.51
C ASN A 283 30.83 -0.45 4.83
N LEU A 284 30.01 0.48 5.33
CA LEU A 284 28.66 0.70 4.80
C LEU A 284 28.65 1.16 3.33
N ALA A 285 29.73 1.77 2.83
CA ALA A 285 29.82 2.22 1.43
C ALA A 285 29.94 1.07 0.40
N ASP A 286 30.10 -0.18 0.85
CA ASP A 286 30.01 -1.35 -0.05
C ASP A 286 28.56 -1.70 -0.41
N TYR A 287 27.58 -1.18 0.34
CA TYR A 287 26.12 -1.39 0.22
C TYR A 287 25.38 -0.10 -0.20
N ASP A 288 26.05 0.71 -1.02
CA ASP A 288 25.64 2.05 -1.51
C ASP A 288 25.88 2.08 -3.03
N LYS A 289 24.91 1.58 -3.81
CA LYS A 289 25.04 1.26 -5.24
C LYS A 289 23.81 1.66 -6.06
N PHE A 290 22.69 1.96 -5.41
CA PHE A 290 21.42 2.19 -6.08
C PHE A 290 20.61 3.32 -5.43
N ASP A 291 20.61 4.50 -6.06
CA ASP A 291 19.73 5.61 -5.68
C ASP A 291 18.24 5.19 -5.84
N GLN A 292 17.62 4.85 -4.71
CA GLN A 292 16.22 4.45 -4.71
C GLN A 292 15.28 5.61 -5.06
N TYR A 293 15.70 6.86 -4.93
CA TYR A 293 14.82 8.03 -4.86
C TYR A 293 15.09 9.11 -5.91
N ASP A 294 16.11 8.96 -6.75
CA ASP A 294 16.55 9.98 -7.73
C ASP A 294 16.92 11.28 -6.97
N LEU A 295 17.91 11.17 -6.08
CA LEU A 295 18.28 12.22 -5.12
C LEU A 295 18.92 13.44 -5.78
N ASP A 296 19.64 13.27 -6.88
CA ASP A 296 20.18 14.37 -7.69
C ASP A 296 19.17 14.85 -8.76
N GLY A 297 18.39 13.93 -9.35
CA GLY A 297 17.37 14.22 -10.35
C GLY A 297 17.78 14.06 -11.83
N ASP A 298 18.91 13.41 -12.14
CA ASP A 298 19.36 13.15 -13.51
C ASP A 298 18.69 11.94 -14.17
N GLY A 299 18.15 11.01 -13.36
CA GLY A 299 17.38 9.85 -13.81
C GLY A 299 18.17 8.55 -14.03
N ASP A 300 19.49 8.51 -13.81
CA ASP A 300 20.19 7.25 -13.53
C ASP A 300 20.05 6.90 -12.04
N ARG A 301 19.69 5.65 -11.76
CA ARG A 301 19.52 5.12 -10.40
C ARG A 301 20.58 4.09 -10.05
N ASN A 302 21.51 3.80 -10.96
CA ASN A 302 22.58 2.80 -10.77
C ASN A 302 23.87 3.45 -10.24
N GLU A 303 23.72 4.52 -9.46
CA GLU A 303 24.80 5.21 -8.77
C GLU A 303 24.51 5.35 -7.26
N PRO A 304 25.52 5.69 -6.42
CA PRO A 304 25.40 5.74 -4.97
C PRO A 304 24.73 7.03 -4.46
N ASP A 305 23.79 6.93 -3.53
CA ASP A 305 23.10 8.08 -2.90
C ASP A 305 23.55 8.35 -1.45
N GLY A 306 24.51 7.56 -0.95
CA GLY A 306 25.04 7.66 0.41
C GLY A 306 24.11 7.09 1.50
N LEU A 307 22.99 6.46 1.13
CA LEU A 307 22.22 5.58 2.01
C LEU A 307 22.78 4.15 1.95
N VAL A 308 22.16 3.23 2.68
CA VAL A 308 22.40 1.79 2.51
C VAL A 308 21.24 1.24 1.67
N ASP A 309 21.53 0.67 0.50
CA ASP A 309 20.56 0.26 -0.53
C ASP A 309 19.39 -0.54 0.07
N HIS A 310 19.73 -1.58 0.85
CA HIS A 310 18.79 -2.49 1.49
C HIS A 310 19.33 -2.93 2.85
N LEU A 311 18.60 -2.61 3.93
CA LEU A 311 19.00 -2.87 5.31
C LEU A 311 18.00 -3.79 6.02
N MET A 312 18.44 -5.01 6.31
CA MET A 312 17.72 -5.98 7.15
C MET A 312 18.38 -6.07 8.53
N VAL A 313 17.60 -6.04 9.60
CA VAL A 313 18.10 -6.22 10.98
C VAL A 313 17.39 -7.40 11.63
N LEU A 314 18.13 -8.47 11.94
CA LEU A 314 17.60 -9.67 12.57
C LEU A 314 17.91 -9.61 14.08
N HIS A 315 16.88 -9.50 14.92
CA HIS A 315 17.06 -9.38 16.36
C HIS A 315 17.01 -10.74 17.07
N ALA A 316 17.78 -10.91 18.15
CA ALA A 316 17.73 -12.12 18.97
C ALA A 316 16.33 -12.34 19.59
N GLY A 317 15.92 -13.60 19.69
CA GLY A 317 14.60 -14.02 20.18
C GLY A 317 13.46 -13.89 19.17
N VAL A 318 12.27 -14.32 19.61
CA VAL A 318 11.01 -14.34 18.86
C VAL A 318 10.33 -12.97 18.90
N GLY A 319 9.74 -12.53 17.78
CA GLY A 319 9.04 -11.24 17.66
C GLY A 319 7.72 -11.16 18.45
N GLN A 320 7.26 -9.94 18.73
CA GLN A 320 6.11 -9.68 19.60
C GLN A 320 4.77 -10.16 18.99
N GLU A 321 4.66 -10.18 17.67
CA GLU A 321 3.55 -10.70 16.87
C GLU A 321 3.32 -12.21 17.07
N ALA A 322 4.39 -12.97 17.31
CA ALA A 322 4.36 -14.39 17.66
C ALA A 322 4.23 -14.60 19.19
N GLY A 323 4.34 -13.53 19.98
CA GLY A 323 4.16 -13.52 21.44
C GLY A 323 5.42 -13.18 22.25
N GLY A 324 6.56 -12.92 21.59
CA GLY A 324 7.78 -12.37 22.20
C GLY A 324 8.68 -13.37 22.95
N GLY A 325 8.40 -14.67 22.86
CA GLY A 325 9.20 -15.73 23.50
C GLY A 325 9.50 -15.47 24.98
N VAL A 326 10.80 -15.46 25.34
CA VAL A 326 11.29 -15.30 26.72
C VAL A 326 11.20 -13.87 27.28
N VAL A 327 11.05 -12.84 26.43
CA VAL A 327 10.93 -11.43 26.86
C VAL A 327 9.49 -10.88 26.72
N GLY A 328 8.64 -11.49 25.91
CA GLY A 328 7.21 -11.19 25.83
C GLY A 328 6.90 -9.79 25.29
N ASP A 329 6.30 -8.93 26.12
CA ASP A 329 5.92 -7.54 25.77
C ASP A 329 7.10 -6.54 25.88
N ASP A 330 8.31 -7.06 25.97
CA ASP A 330 9.58 -6.33 25.79
C ASP A 330 10.36 -6.84 24.54
N ALA A 331 9.74 -7.69 23.70
CA ALA A 331 10.21 -8.01 22.34
C ALA A 331 9.77 -6.92 21.34
N ILE A 332 10.59 -6.67 20.33
CA ILE A 332 10.22 -5.85 19.17
C ILE A 332 9.08 -6.53 18.40
N TRP A 333 8.17 -5.73 17.86
CA TRP A 333 7.19 -6.18 16.87
C TRP A 333 7.82 -6.08 15.47
N SER A 334 7.85 -7.15 14.69
CA SER A 334 8.58 -7.19 13.40
C SER A 334 7.93 -6.25 12.35
N HIS A 335 8.73 -5.53 11.56
CA HIS A 335 8.23 -4.52 10.59
C HIS A 335 9.27 -3.95 9.61
N ARG A 336 8.80 -3.50 8.45
CA ARG A 336 9.43 -2.43 7.66
C ARG A 336 9.04 -1.02 8.14
N TRP A 337 10.01 -0.10 8.23
CA TRP A 337 9.73 1.33 8.45
C TRP A 337 10.88 2.24 7.99
N THR A 338 10.78 3.55 8.28
CA THR A 338 11.88 4.51 8.09
C THR A 338 12.34 5.08 9.43
N LEU A 339 13.59 5.55 9.50
CA LEU A 339 14.25 6.04 10.72
C LEU A 339 13.74 7.40 11.25
N ASN A 340 12.66 7.94 10.65
CA ASN A 340 12.09 9.28 10.85
C ASN A 340 13.07 10.37 10.40
N GLY A 341 13.15 10.56 9.08
CA GLY A 341 14.26 11.23 8.39
C GLY A 341 15.55 10.41 8.38
N VAL A 342 16.47 10.79 7.48
CA VAL A 342 17.79 10.15 7.28
C VAL A 342 18.64 10.17 8.56
N TYR A 343 19.39 9.09 8.80
CA TYR A 343 20.33 8.94 9.90
C TYR A 343 21.79 8.81 9.40
N PRO A 344 22.60 9.89 9.45
CA PRO A 344 24.03 9.83 9.11
C PRO A 344 24.82 9.04 10.16
N VAL A 345 25.40 7.90 9.77
CA VAL A 345 26.13 7.00 10.67
C VAL A 345 27.50 7.61 11.02
N ALA A 346 27.97 7.41 12.26
CA ALA A 346 29.24 7.96 12.70
C ALA A 346 30.45 7.16 12.19
N ASN A 347 31.56 7.86 11.92
CA ASN A 347 32.84 7.29 11.49
C ASN A 347 32.84 6.58 10.12
N THR A 348 31.82 6.82 9.30
CA THR A 348 31.75 6.36 7.90
C THR A 348 32.27 7.43 6.93
N THR A 349 32.34 7.11 5.65
CA THR A 349 32.59 8.06 4.55
C THR A 349 31.80 7.58 3.34
N ALA A 350 30.96 8.45 2.77
CA ALA A 350 30.24 8.15 1.53
C ALA A 350 31.08 8.46 0.29
N SER A 351 30.61 7.97 -0.86
CA SER A 351 31.16 8.36 -2.17
C SER A 351 30.66 9.75 -2.62
N VAL A 352 29.50 10.18 -2.11
CA VAL A 352 28.84 11.48 -2.34
C VAL A 352 29.02 12.44 -1.16
N ASP A 353 28.88 13.75 -1.42
CA ASP A 353 28.95 14.80 -0.39
C ASP A 353 27.68 14.89 0.51
N TYR A 354 26.62 14.13 0.18
CA TYR A 354 25.39 14.08 0.96
C TYR A 354 25.63 13.67 2.43
N TRP A 355 24.71 14.07 3.31
CA TRP A 355 24.74 13.76 4.75
C TRP A 355 26.02 14.24 5.50
N GLY A 356 26.79 15.12 4.86
CA GLY A 356 28.09 15.61 5.31
C GLY A 356 29.25 14.67 4.96
N GLY A 357 29.19 14.01 3.80
CA GLY A 357 30.20 13.07 3.31
C GLY A 357 30.20 11.73 4.04
N LYS A 358 29.05 11.26 4.51
CA LYS A 358 28.91 10.07 5.37
C LYS A 358 27.88 9.10 4.82
N MET A 359 28.12 7.81 5.05
CA MET A 359 27.08 6.81 4.90
C MET A 359 25.97 7.05 5.91
N ALA A 360 24.73 6.93 5.46
CA ALA A 360 23.53 7.07 6.23
C ALA A 360 22.60 5.86 6.02
N ALA A 361 21.46 5.86 6.71
CA ALA A 361 20.36 4.94 6.45
C ALA A 361 19.03 5.71 6.56
N TYR A 362 17.97 5.20 5.93
CA TYR A 362 16.64 5.80 5.95
C TYR A 362 15.56 4.74 6.14
N ASP A 363 15.38 3.84 5.19
CA ASP A 363 14.53 2.64 5.33
C ASP A 363 15.25 1.52 6.07
N TYR A 364 14.46 0.62 6.67
CA TYR A 364 14.94 -0.64 7.25
C TYR A 364 13.78 -1.65 7.36
N THR A 365 14.15 -2.92 7.43
CA THR A 365 13.29 -4.02 7.89
C THR A 365 13.87 -4.58 9.20
N VAL A 366 13.02 -4.93 10.17
CA VAL A 366 13.45 -5.52 11.45
C VAL A 366 12.62 -6.75 11.79
N GLU A 367 13.31 -7.89 11.88
CA GLU A 367 12.72 -9.23 11.89
C GLU A 367 13.35 -10.09 13.01
N PRO A 368 12.72 -11.22 13.41
CA PRO A 368 13.16 -11.98 14.57
C PRO A 368 14.17 -13.09 14.21
N GLU A 369 14.80 -13.66 15.24
CA GLU A 369 15.79 -14.74 15.11
C GLU A 369 15.21 -15.97 14.38
N ASP A 370 13.93 -16.30 14.66
CA ASP A 370 13.18 -17.38 14.03
C ASP A 370 12.45 -16.98 12.72
N GLY A 371 12.84 -15.86 12.10
CA GLY A 371 12.32 -15.46 10.79
C GLY A 371 12.60 -16.49 9.69
N ALA A 372 11.65 -16.64 8.76
CA ALA A 372 11.71 -17.63 7.67
C ALA A 372 11.77 -16.94 6.29
N VAL A 373 12.25 -17.66 5.27
CA VAL A 373 12.48 -17.16 3.89
C VAL A 373 11.29 -16.35 3.33
N GLY A 374 10.05 -16.78 3.57
CA GLY A 374 8.84 -16.11 3.09
C GLY A 374 8.51 -14.79 3.79
N VAL A 375 9.03 -14.56 5.01
CA VAL A 375 8.93 -13.27 5.69
C VAL A 375 9.96 -12.31 5.11
N PHE A 376 11.23 -12.69 5.03
CA PHE A 376 12.27 -11.86 4.41
C PHE A 376 11.96 -11.50 2.95
N ALA A 377 11.37 -12.42 2.20
CA ALA A 377 10.93 -12.19 0.82
C ALA A 377 9.62 -11.38 0.69
N HIS A 378 8.82 -11.27 1.77
CA HIS A 378 7.68 -10.35 1.84
C HIS A 378 8.19 -8.92 2.07
N GLU A 379 8.98 -8.72 3.13
CA GLU A 379 9.52 -7.42 3.53
C GLU A 379 10.38 -6.77 2.42
N TYR A 380 11.25 -7.56 1.77
CA TYR A 380 12.04 -7.08 0.62
C TYR A 380 11.19 -6.79 -0.63
N GLY A 381 9.97 -7.34 -0.71
CA GLY A 381 8.99 -6.94 -1.72
C GLY A 381 8.57 -5.48 -1.58
N HIS A 382 8.46 -4.98 -0.35
CA HIS A 382 8.18 -3.57 -0.08
C HIS A 382 9.39 -2.66 -0.38
N ASP A 383 10.63 -3.13 -0.17
CA ASP A 383 11.85 -2.42 -0.61
C ASP A 383 11.91 -2.26 -2.15
N LEU A 384 11.38 -3.23 -2.88
CA LEU A 384 11.17 -3.13 -4.33
C LEU A 384 9.88 -2.36 -4.73
N GLY A 385 9.09 -1.90 -3.75
CA GLY A 385 7.93 -1.02 -3.93
C GLY A 385 6.56 -1.72 -4.02
N ALA A 386 6.45 -3.02 -3.74
CA ALA A 386 5.16 -3.72 -3.73
C ALA A 386 4.28 -3.30 -2.53
N PRO A 387 2.95 -3.21 -2.69
CA PRO A 387 2.02 -2.94 -1.60
C PRO A 387 1.62 -4.23 -0.85
N ASP A 388 1.08 -4.06 0.35
CA ASP A 388 0.27 -5.08 1.03
C ASP A 388 -0.99 -5.41 0.24
N GLU A 389 -1.22 -6.68 -0.06
CA GLU A 389 -2.41 -7.16 -0.77
C GLU A 389 -3.50 -7.72 0.17
N TYR A 390 -3.24 -7.70 1.48
CA TYR A 390 -4.16 -8.19 2.51
C TYR A 390 -5.05 -7.09 3.11
N ASP A 391 -6.03 -7.46 3.95
CA ASP A 391 -6.84 -6.50 4.72
C ASP A 391 -5.98 -5.83 5.81
N THR A 392 -5.26 -4.76 5.47
CA THR A 392 -4.31 -4.06 6.37
C THR A 392 -4.91 -3.41 7.61
N GLN A 393 -6.21 -3.55 7.87
CA GLN A 393 -6.85 -3.14 9.13
C GLN A 393 -7.63 -4.29 9.80
N TYR A 394 -7.57 -5.52 9.26
CA TYR A 394 -8.25 -6.73 9.74
C TYR A 394 -9.75 -6.51 10.04
N THR A 395 -10.39 -5.77 9.13
CA THR A 395 -11.77 -5.30 9.22
C THR A 395 -12.80 -6.42 9.10
N GLY A 396 -12.52 -7.42 8.26
CA GLY A 396 -13.42 -8.55 7.99
C GLY A 396 -12.89 -9.92 8.47
N ASN A 397 -13.13 -10.93 7.64
CA ASN A 397 -12.69 -12.32 7.83
C ASN A 397 -11.42 -12.67 7.01
N GLY A 398 -10.71 -11.66 6.53
CA GLY A 398 -9.56 -11.76 5.63
C GLY A 398 -9.93 -11.36 4.20
N ASP A 399 -8.90 -11.04 3.43
CA ASP A 399 -8.90 -10.69 2.01
C ASP A 399 -8.98 -11.91 1.08
N THR A 400 -9.36 -11.68 -0.18
CA THR A 400 -9.48 -12.73 -1.21
C THR A 400 -8.15 -13.14 -1.84
N VAL A 401 -7.06 -12.39 -1.65
CA VAL A 401 -5.74 -12.76 -2.20
C VAL A 401 -5.12 -13.89 -1.38
N ALA A 402 -5.15 -13.78 -0.05
CA ALA A 402 -4.74 -14.80 0.91
C ALA A 402 -3.43 -15.52 0.52
N GLN A 403 -3.48 -16.84 0.24
CA GLN A 403 -2.27 -17.64 -0.04
C GLN A 403 -1.92 -17.68 -1.55
N TRP A 404 -2.58 -16.88 -2.42
CA TRP A 404 -2.25 -16.78 -3.85
C TRP A 404 -1.05 -15.86 -4.15
N SER A 405 -0.66 -15.00 -3.20
CA SER A 405 0.45 -14.06 -3.33
C SER A 405 1.29 -14.03 -2.06
N ILE A 406 2.61 -13.87 -2.21
CA ILE A 406 3.50 -13.59 -1.09
C ILE A 406 3.16 -12.25 -0.40
N MET A 407 2.57 -11.27 -1.09
CA MET A 407 2.19 -9.96 -0.51
C MET A 407 0.85 -9.98 0.26
N SER A 408 0.28 -11.16 0.45
CA SER A 408 -0.75 -11.44 1.45
C SER A 408 -0.27 -12.64 2.29
N GLY A 409 -1.17 -13.48 2.80
CA GLY A 409 -0.84 -14.62 3.65
C GLY A 409 0.14 -15.65 3.09
N GLY A 410 0.46 -15.62 1.79
CA GLY A 410 1.40 -16.53 1.15
C GLY A 410 2.81 -16.50 1.75
N SER A 411 3.25 -15.39 2.34
CA SER A 411 4.50 -15.28 3.12
C SER A 411 4.65 -16.36 4.19
N TRP A 412 3.55 -16.98 4.64
CA TRP A 412 3.51 -18.04 5.65
C TRP A 412 3.29 -19.47 5.14
N SER A 413 3.27 -19.71 3.83
CA SER A 413 3.09 -21.07 3.28
C SER A 413 4.29 -22.01 3.57
N GLY A 414 4.01 -23.32 3.64
CA GLY A 414 5.00 -24.39 3.84
C GLY A 414 4.61 -25.42 4.91
N HIS A 415 5.28 -26.58 4.91
CA HIS A 415 5.13 -27.58 6.00
C HIS A 415 5.60 -27.02 7.35
N ILE A 416 6.70 -26.28 7.30
CA ILE A 416 7.14 -25.35 8.33
C ILE A 416 6.72 -23.95 7.87
N ALA A 417 5.98 -23.23 8.71
CA ALA A 417 5.34 -21.98 8.32
C ALA A 417 6.36 -20.94 7.82
N GLY A 418 6.05 -20.33 6.66
CA GLY A 418 6.87 -19.30 6.02
C GLY A 418 8.16 -19.80 5.36
N THR A 419 8.39 -21.11 5.27
CA THR A 419 9.60 -21.65 4.61
C THR A 419 9.42 -21.92 3.12
N GLN A 420 8.18 -21.84 2.60
CA GLN A 420 7.85 -22.08 1.20
C GLN A 420 6.77 -21.08 0.73
N PRO A 421 7.12 -19.80 0.48
CA PRO A 421 6.18 -18.82 -0.05
C PRO A 421 5.75 -19.15 -1.51
N PRO A 422 4.55 -18.75 -1.95
CA PRO A 422 4.11 -18.83 -3.33
C PRO A 422 4.70 -17.68 -4.16
N SER A 423 4.41 -17.66 -5.46
CA SER A 423 4.76 -16.54 -6.35
C SER A 423 4.06 -15.23 -5.97
N PHE A 424 4.65 -14.10 -6.39
CA PHE A 424 3.99 -12.79 -6.38
C PHE A 424 2.69 -12.79 -7.21
N SER A 425 1.76 -11.88 -6.87
CA SER A 425 0.56 -11.62 -7.68
C SER A 425 0.90 -11.14 -9.10
N PRO A 426 -0.03 -11.23 -10.06
CA PRO A 426 0.17 -10.66 -11.38
C PRO A 426 0.26 -9.12 -11.38
N GLN A 427 -0.24 -8.43 -10.34
CA GLN A 427 -0.11 -6.97 -10.23
C GLN A 427 1.31 -6.57 -9.81
N VAL A 428 1.88 -7.24 -8.82
CA VAL A 428 3.28 -7.02 -8.39
C VAL A 428 4.27 -7.46 -9.47
N LYS A 429 3.98 -8.57 -10.16
CA LYS A 429 4.77 -9.00 -11.33
C LYS A 429 4.70 -8.04 -12.51
N GLU A 430 3.54 -7.42 -12.76
CA GLU A 430 3.44 -6.34 -13.75
C GLU A 430 4.26 -5.12 -13.32
N PHE A 431 4.13 -4.72 -12.05
CA PHE A 431 4.82 -3.59 -11.47
C PHE A 431 6.33 -3.72 -11.66
N TYR A 432 6.97 -4.77 -11.12
CA TYR A 432 8.42 -4.99 -11.29
C TYR A 432 8.83 -5.10 -12.77
N GLN A 433 8.04 -5.75 -13.62
CA GLN A 433 8.33 -5.85 -15.05
C GLN A 433 8.33 -4.49 -15.78
N LYS A 434 7.61 -3.49 -15.24
CA LYS A 434 7.48 -2.13 -15.80
C LYS A 434 8.38 -1.09 -15.11
N THR A 435 8.83 -1.34 -13.88
CA THR A 435 9.62 -0.39 -13.07
C THR A 435 11.07 -0.82 -12.83
N ILE A 436 11.35 -2.12 -12.81
CA ILE A 436 12.70 -2.72 -12.76
C ILE A 436 13.12 -3.25 -14.14
N GLY A 437 12.16 -3.72 -14.95
CA GLY A 437 12.43 -4.37 -16.23
C GLY A 437 12.72 -5.86 -16.07
N GLY A 438 13.57 -6.46 -16.91
CA GLY A 438 13.93 -7.87 -16.78
C GLY A 438 12.87 -8.85 -17.31
N ASN A 439 12.57 -9.91 -16.56
CA ASN A 439 11.87 -11.14 -16.99
C ASN A 439 10.88 -11.68 -15.94
N TRP A 440 10.38 -10.84 -15.04
CA TRP A 440 9.39 -11.21 -14.01
C TRP A 440 8.08 -11.77 -14.61
N ALA A 441 7.63 -11.19 -15.72
CA ALA A 441 6.43 -11.64 -16.44
C ALA A 441 6.45 -11.31 -17.94
N ASN A 442 6.13 -12.31 -18.76
CA ASN A 442 5.67 -12.08 -20.12
C ASN A 442 4.16 -11.74 -20.07
N ILE A 443 3.81 -10.50 -20.41
CA ILE A 443 2.45 -9.93 -20.26
C ILE A 443 1.84 -9.68 -21.63
N THR A 444 0.64 -10.20 -21.87
CA THR A 444 -0.18 -9.85 -23.04
C THR A 444 -1.34 -8.97 -22.59
N GLU A 445 -1.31 -7.69 -22.98
CA GLU A 445 -2.41 -6.76 -22.72
C GLU A 445 -3.48 -6.82 -23.82
N VAL A 446 -4.75 -6.68 -23.41
CA VAL A 446 -5.93 -6.80 -24.27
C VAL A 446 -6.97 -5.78 -23.82
N ASN A 447 -7.35 -4.83 -24.68
CA ASN A 447 -8.42 -3.90 -24.35
C ASN A 447 -9.79 -4.55 -24.58
N TYR A 448 -10.73 -4.32 -23.67
CA TYR A 448 -12.09 -4.87 -23.72
C TYR A 448 -12.77 -4.63 -25.07
N GLU A 449 -12.58 -3.46 -25.68
CA GLU A 449 -13.24 -3.12 -26.97
C GLU A 449 -12.76 -3.96 -28.16
N ASP A 450 -11.52 -4.45 -28.15
CA ASP A 450 -10.95 -5.29 -29.24
C ASP A 450 -11.50 -6.73 -29.27
N ILE A 451 -12.05 -7.17 -28.13
CA ILE A 451 -12.65 -8.49 -27.94
C ILE A 451 -14.02 -8.52 -28.62
N ASP A 452 -14.18 -9.37 -29.64
CA ASP A 452 -15.45 -9.58 -30.34
C ASP A 452 -16.04 -10.98 -30.08
N GLN A 453 -17.17 -11.29 -30.71
CA GLN A 453 -17.90 -12.58 -30.60
C GLN A 453 -17.09 -13.84 -31.01
N ASN A 454 -15.88 -13.70 -31.56
CA ASN A 454 -14.94 -14.78 -31.81
C ASN A 454 -13.92 -14.96 -30.70
N GLY A 455 -13.74 -13.93 -29.86
CA GLY A 455 -12.80 -13.91 -28.75
C GLY A 455 -11.33 -13.94 -29.17
N LEU A 456 -10.50 -14.05 -28.14
CA LEU A 456 -9.06 -14.25 -28.16
C LEU A 456 -8.74 -15.58 -27.48
N ALA A 457 -7.91 -16.40 -28.10
CA ALA A 457 -7.36 -17.60 -27.48
C ALA A 457 -5.89 -17.37 -27.12
N ALA A 458 -5.50 -17.68 -25.88
CA ALA A 458 -4.13 -17.61 -25.38
C ALA A 458 -3.73 -18.94 -24.72
N VAL A 459 -2.45 -19.27 -24.74
CA VAL A 459 -1.85 -20.26 -23.82
C VAL A 459 -1.11 -19.48 -22.76
N ILE A 460 -1.42 -19.72 -21.50
CA ILE A 460 -0.79 -19.11 -20.33
C ILE A 460 0.06 -20.19 -19.66
N ASP A 461 1.36 -19.94 -19.53
CA ASP A 461 2.27 -20.83 -18.79
C ASP A 461 2.22 -20.51 -17.29
N GLN A 462 2.50 -21.50 -16.43
CA GLN A 462 2.47 -21.37 -14.98
C GLN A 462 3.35 -20.22 -14.45
N SER A 463 2.90 -19.50 -13.41
CA SER A 463 3.50 -18.27 -12.86
C SER A 463 5.03 -18.27 -12.65
N VAL A 464 5.57 -19.43 -12.21
CA VAL A 464 7.01 -19.66 -11.97
C VAL A 464 7.84 -19.89 -13.25
N THR A 465 7.23 -20.35 -14.35
CA THR A 465 7.95 -20.64 -15.60
C THR A 465 7.94 -19.41 -16.51
N LYS A 466 9.10 -18.77 -16.67
CA LYS A 466 9.24 -17.62 -17.56
C LYS A 466 9.53 -18.12 -18.98
N SER A 467 8.55 -18.01 -19.88
CA SER A 467 8.60 -18.58 -21.23
C SER A 467 8.25 -17.56 -22.33
N LYS A 468 8.15 -18.05 -23.57
CA LYS A 468 7.70 -17.26 -24.73
C LYS A 468 6.19 -17.15 -24.84
N ASN A 469 5.43 -17.96 -24.11
CA ASN A 469 4.00 -17.74 -23.87
C ASN A 469 3.84 -16.68 -22.77
N PRO A 470 2.72 -15.94 -22.71
CA PRO A 470 2.43 -15.09 -21.56
C PRO A 470 2.38 -15.93 -20.28
N GLY A 471 2.91 -15.38 -19.19
CA GLY A 471 2.58 -15.81 -17.82
C GLY A 471 1.38 -15.04 -17.26
N ILE A 472 1.03 -13.90 -17.88
CA ILE A 472 -0.10 -13.05 -17.53
C ILE A 472 -0.80 -12.60 -18.82
N VAL A 473 -2.13 -12.70 -18.87
CA VAL A 473 -2.96 -11.94 -19.82
C VAL A 473 -3.74 -10.88 -19.05
N LYS A 474 -3.52 -9.60 -19.34
CA LYS A 474 -4.24 -8.47 -18.73
C LYS A 474 -5.38 -8.05 -19.63
N VAL A 475 -6.60 -7.97 -19.10
CA VAL A 475 -7.77 -7.46 -19.82
C VAL A 475 -8.17 -6.11 -19.26
N ASN A 476 -7.83 -5.04 -19.98
CA ASN A 476 -8.11 -3.66 -19.61
C ASN A 476 -9.58 -3.32 -19.92
N LEU A 477 -10.36 -2.93 -18.91
CA LEU A 477 -11.77 -2.56 -19.06
C LEU A 477 -11.95 -1.06 -19.29
N PRO A 478 -13.09 -0.59 -19.83
CA PRO A 478 -13.34 0.84 -20.01
C PRO A 478 -13.38 1.55 -18.64
N ALA A 479 -12.50 2.54 -18.45
CA ALA A 479 -12.18 3.10 -17.14
C ALA A 479 -13.40 3.45 -16.26
N LYS A 480 -13.38 2.95 -15.03
CA LYS A 480 -14.43 3.11 -14.02
C LYS A 480 -14.55 4.58 -13.61
N LYS A 481 -15.76 5.13 -13.69
CA LYS A 481 -16.09 6.47 -13.18
C LYS A 481 -16.34 6.42 -11.67
N VAL A 482 -15.70 7.32 -10.92
CA VAL A 482 -16.00 7.61 -9.50
C VAL A 482 -16.19 9.11 -9.28
N PRO A 483 -16.96 9.53 -8.26
CA PRO A 483 -17.20 10.95 -8.01
C PRO A 483 -15.91 11.72 -7.72
N GLY A 484 -15.66 12.78 -8.47
CA GLY A 484 -14.70 13.83 -8.12
C GLY A 484 -15.40 15.02 -7.45
N ILE A 485 -14.82 16.21 -7.61
CA ILE A 485 -15.50 17.47 -7.28
C ILE A 485 -16.81 17.53 -8.10
N GLN A 486 -17.96 17.68 -7.45
CA GLN A 486 -19.25 17.71 -8.16
C GLN A 486 -19.54 19.14 -8.66
N PRO A 487 -20.06 19.32 -9.89
CA PRO A 487 -20.55 20.62 -10.36
C PRO A 487 -21.76 21.07 -9.53
N GLU A 488 -21.75 22.32 -9.06
CA GLU A 488 -22.93 22.96 -8.44
C GLU A 488 -23.79 23.70 -9.48
N PHE A 489 -23.16 24.09 -10.60
CA PHE A 489 -23.77 24.77 -11.74
C PHE A 489 -23.48 23.97 -13.01
N GLY A 490 -24.41 23.95 -13.96
CA GLY A 490 -24.25 23.18 -15.19
C GLY A 490 -24.07 21.67 -14.97
N ALA A 491 -23.17 21.08 -15.74
CA ALA A 491 -22.70 19.71 -15.72
C ALA A 491 -21.17 19.60 -15.83
N LYS A 492 -20.45 20.71 -16.02
CA LYS A 492 -18.99 20.78 -16.20
C LYS A 492 -18.35 21.93 -15.42
N TYR A 493 -17.02 21.91 -15.35
CA TYR A 493 -16.18 23.00 -14.86
C TYR A 493 -14.74 22.82 -15.38
N TYR A 494 -13.88 23.84 -15.21
CA TYR A 494 -12.44 23.72 -15.46
C TYR A 494 -11.72 23.22 -14.22
N TYR A 495 -10.88 22.19 -14.36
CA TYR A 495 -10.20 21.50 -13.27
C TYR A 495 -8.68 21.54 -13.43
N SER A 496 -7.95 21.78 -12.35
CA SER A 496 -6.47 21.78 -12.34
C SER A 496 -5.85 20.40 -12.57
N THR A 497 -6.65 19.34 -12.55
CA THR A 497 -6.27 17.96 -12.19
C THR A 497 -5.71 17.86 -10.76
N LYS A 498 -5.34 16.65 -10.33
CA LYS A 498 -4.63 16.38 -9.08
C LYS A 498 -3.57 15.32 -9.27
N GLY A 499 -2.49 15.42 -8.50
CA GLY A 499 -1.31 14.58 -8.60
C GLY A 499 -0.06 15.36 -8.22
N ASP A 500 1.07 14.71 -8.41
CA ASP A 500 2.36 15.07 -7.85
C ASP A 500 3.24 15.73 -8.94
N ASP A 501 4.04 16.73 -8.56
CA ASP A 501 4.87 17.57 -9.47
C ASP A 501 4.09 18.20 -10.65
N LEU A 502 2.85 18.62 -10.41
CA LEU A 502 2.03 19.29 -11.41
C LEU A 502 2.48 20.73 -11.65
N ASN A 503 2.33 21.17 -12.90
CA ASN A 503 2.38 22.57 -13.28
C ASN A 503 1.33 22.81 -14.37
N THR A 504 0.08 23.04 -13.95
CA THR A 504 -1.05 23.21 -14.86
C THR A 504 -1.48 24.67 -14.92
N VAL A 505 -1.96 25.11 -16.09
CA VAL A 505 -2.30 26.50 -16.40
C VAL A 505 -3.65 26.61 -17.10
N LEU A 506 -4.44 27.60 -16.69
CA LEU A 506 -5.60 28.11 -17.41
C LEU A 506 -5.39 29.61 -17.69
N GLU A 507 -5.46 30.00 -18.96
CA GLU A 507 -5.35 31.40 -19.38
C GLU A 507 -6.66 31.92 -19.98
N THR A 508 -7.08 33.11 -19.58
CA THR A 508 -8.21 33.80 -20.23
C THR A 508 -7.79 34.42 -21.56
N PRO A 509 -8.76 34.79 -22.43
CA PRO A 509 -8.50 35.76 -23.48
C PRO A 509 -7.86 37.06 -22.96
N VAL A 510 -7.19 37.78 -23.85
CA VAL A 510 -6.74 39.14 -23.59
C VAL A 510 -7.95 40.08 -23.61
N PHE A 511 -8.31 40.59 -22.44
CA PHE A 511 -9.38 41.57 -22.26
C PHE A 511 -8.86 42.98 -22.56
N ASP A 512 -9.61 43.73 -23.38
CA ASP A 512 -9.29 45.12 -23.68
C ASP A 512 -10.00 46.07 -22.71
N LEU A 513 -9.23 46.65 -21.79
CA LEU A 513 -9.68 47.62 -20.78
C LEU A 513 -9.19 49.04 -21.13
N THR A 514 -8.77 49.31 -22.37
CA THR A 514 -8.16 50.59 -22.76
C THR A 514 -9.09 51.80 -22.63
N THR A 515 -10.40 51.57 -22.64
CA THR A 515 -11.45 52.59 -22.42
C THR A 515 -12.22 52.44 -21.11
N ALA A 516 -11.87 51.47 -20.27
CA ALA A 516 -12.59 51.14 -19.03
C ALA A 516 -12.33 52.18 -17.92
N THR A 517 -13.30 52.31 -16.99
CA THR A 517 -13.12 53.04 -15.73
C THR A 517 -13.18 52.14 -14.50
N ALA A 518 -13.95 51.05 -14.56
CA ALA A 518 -13.95 49.95 -13.58
C ALA A 518 -14.05 48.60 -14.30
N ALA A 519 -13.39 47.57 -13.76
CA ALA A 519 -13.44 46.22 -14.29
C ALA A 519 -13.28 45.17 -13.18
N ASP A 520 -14.17 44.18 -13.16
CA ASP A 520 -14.20 43.08 -12.19
C ASP A 520 -14.24 41.75 -12.94
N PHE A 521 -13.41 40.78 -12.53
CA PHE A 521 -13.50 39.40 -13.01
C PHE A 521 -14.00 38.49 -11.88
N SER A 522 -15.23 38.01 -12.03
CA SER A 522 -15.93 37.16 -11.05
C SER A 522 -15.99 35.70 -11.52
N TYR A 523 -15.87 34.76 -10.60
CA TYR A 523 -15.98 33.31 -10.89
C TYR A 523 -16.43 32.52 -9.65
N LYS A 524 -16.81 31.26 -9.88
CA LYS A 524 -17.01 30.24 -8.85
C LYS A 524 -15.73 29.42 -8.69
N GLN A 525 -15.34 29.11 -7.46
CA GLN A 525 -14.17 28.29 -7.16
C GLN A 525 -14.46 27.19 -6.12
N TYR A 526 -13.85 26.03 -6.29
CA TYR A 526 -13.75 24.96 -5.30
C TYR A 526 -12.27 24.62 -5.13
N TYR A 527 -11.80 24.39 -3.90
CA TYR A 527 -10.41 24.00 -3.68
C TYR A 527 -10.19 23.20 -2.40
N LYS A 528 -9.15 22.38 -2.45
CA LYS A 528 -8.45 21.81 -1.31
C LYS A 528 -7.04 21.48 -1.78
N VAL A 529 -6.05 22.19 -1.24
CA VAL A 529 -4.62 22.15 -1.62
C VAL A 529 -3.76 21.97 -0.35
N GLU A 530 -2.59 21.31 -0.41
CA GLU A 530 -1.72 21.18 0.77
C GLU A 530 -1.05 22.52 1.12
N ALA A 531 -1.36 23.04 2.31
CA ALA A 531 -0.96 24.39 2.71
C ALA A 531 0.55 24.47 2.98
N ASP A 532 1.18 25.53 2.47
CA ASP A 532 2.62 25.79 2.41
C ASP A 532 3.41 24.94 1.37
N TYR A 533 2.76 24.03 0.62
CA TYR A 533 3.41 23.15 -0.39
C TYR A 533 2.78 23.27 -1.80
N ASP A 534 1.48 23.01 -1.92
CA ASP A 534 0.71 23.23 -3.16
C ASP A 534 0.29 24.69 -3.30
N TYR A 535 0.29 25.23 -4.51
CA TYR A 535 -0.17 26.59 -4.75
C TYR A 535 -1.00 26.75 -6.03
N LEU A 536 -2.11 27.50 -5.93
CA LEU A 536 -2.68 28.21 -7.08
C LEU A 536 -2.20 29.66 -7.07
N TYR A 537 -1.63 30.08 -8.20
CA TYR A 537 -1.19 31.44 -8.46
C TYR A 537 -2.08 32.11 -9.51
N VAL A 538 -2.85 33.13 -9.13
CA VAL A 538 -3.67 33.91 -10.07
C VAL A 538 -2.99 35.23 -10.38
N ASN A 539 -2.61 35.40 -11.65
CA ASN A 539 -1.79 36.52 -12.10
C ASN A 539 -2.47 37.26 -13.26
N ALA A 540 -2.46 38.59 -13.22
CA ALA A 540 -2.80 39.44 -14.35
C ALA A 540 -1.55 39.75 -15.17
N VAL A 541 -1.59 39.48 -16.48
CA VAL A 541 -0.47 39.72 -17.41
C VAL A 541 -0.90 40.75 -18.45
N THR A 542 -0.22 41.89 -18.48
CA THR A 542 -0.50 42.97 -19.46
C THR A 542 0.27 42.80 -20.78
N GLU A 543 -0.16 43.51 -21.83
CA GLU A 543 0.41 43.39 -23.20
C GLU A 543 1.92 43.72 -23.31
N ASP A 544 2.50 44.36 -22.29
CA ASP A 544 3.94 44.61 -22.10
C ASP A 544 4.71 43.43 -21.47
N GLY A 545 4.04 42.30 -21.21
CA GLY A 545 4.59 41.13 -20.54
C GLY A 545 4.69 41.25 -19.01
N LYS A 546 4.25 42.38 -18.42
CA LYS A 546 4.30 42.54 -16.96
C LYS A 546 3.23 41.68 -16.29
N SER A 547 3.67 40.79 -15.40
CA SER A 547 2.81 40.03 -14.49
C SER A 547 2.57 40.79 -13.17
N VAL A 548 1.37 40.63 -12.61
CA VAL A 548 0.95 41.11 -11.28
C VAL A 548 0.14 40.01 -10.60
N ARG A 549 0.61 39.49 -9.46
CA ARG A 549 -0.14 38.55 -8.62
C ARG A 549 -1.40 39.24 -8.09
N LEU A 550 -2.57 38.63 -8.29
CA LEU A 550 -3.85 39.09 -7.77
C LEU A 550 -4.32 38.27 -6.56
N ASP A 551 -4.06 36.97 -6.59
CA ASP A 551 -4.56 36.01 -5.60
C ASP A 551 -3.59 34.82 -5.48
N THR A 552 -3.49 34.26 -4.29
CA THR A 552 -2.78 33.00 -4.02
C THR A 552 -3.70 32.12 -3.17
N ILE A 553 -3.72 30.82 -3.44
CA ILE A 553 -4.33 29.78 -2.60
C ILE A 553 -3.21 28.77 -2.35
N GLY A 554 -3.10 28.25 -1.14
CA GLY A 554 -1.96 27.45 -0.65
C GLY A 554 -1.09 28.19 0.37
N ASP A 555 -1.31 29.49 0.59
CA ASP A 555 -0.54 30.30 1.55
C ASP A 555 -1.18 30.36 2.96
N GLN A 556 -2.29 29.64 3.18
CA GLN A 556 -2.99 29.58 4.47
C GLN A 556 -3.44 28.15 4.86
N ASN A 557 -3.12 27.73 6.08
CA ASN A 557 -3.66 26.48 6.64
C ASN A 557 -5.05 26.72 7.26
N THR A 558 -6.12 26.58 6.47
CA THR A 558 -7.51 26.79 6.95
C THR A 558 -8.10 25.55 7.64
N SER A 559 -7.60 24.35 7.35
CA SER A 559 -8.05 23.11 8.00
C SER A 559 -7.01 21.98 7.91
N GLY A 560 -6.31 21.70 9.02
CA GLY A 560 -5.62 20.42 9.25
C GLY A 560 -4.38 20.12 8.39
N GLY A 561 -3.80 21.15 7.77
CA GLY A 561 -2.73 21.02 6.76
C GLY A 561 -3.16 21.41 5.35
N PHE A 562 -4.42 21.84 5.15
CA PHE A 562 -4.93 22.22 3.83
C PHE A 562 -5.48 23.64 3.83
N GLU A 563 -5.38 24.33 2.68
CA GLU A 563 -6.25 25.45 2.34
C GLU A 563 -7.47 24.90 1.57
N THR A 564 -8.69 25.18 2.00
CA THR A 564 -9.90 24.59 1.38
C THR A 564 -11.18 25.40 1.55
N SER A 565 -12.04 25.36 0.52
CA SER A 565 -13.44 25.82 0.53
C SER A 565 -14.41 24.93 1.33
N GLN A 566 -13.88 23.93 2.06
CA GLN A 566 -14.64 22.97 2.87
C GLN A 566 -15.71 22.20 2.06
N GLY A 567 -15.38 21.85 0.81
CA GLY A 567 -16.24 21.04 -0.05
C GLY A 567 -17.38 21.81 -0.73
N LYS A 568 -17.25 23.13 -0.93
CA LYS A 568 -18.27 24.01 -1.51
C LYS A 568 -17.70 24.81 -2.69
N TRP A 569 -18.59 25.32 -3.54
CA TRP A 569 -18.24 26.37 -4.50
C TRP A 569 -18.43 27.75 -3.86
N GLU A 570 -17.40 28.59 -3.94
CA GLU A 570 -17.35 29.94 -3.37
C GLU A 570 -17.36 31.00 -4.47
N ASP A 571 -17.98 32.15 -4.21
CA ASP A 571 -17.90 33.32 -5.08
C ASP A 571 -16.56 34.06 -4.88
N LYS A 572 -15.79 34.22 -5.95
CA LYS A 572 -14.56 35.04 -5.97
C LYS A 572 -14.73 36.18 -6.97
N SER A 573 -14.13 37.33 -6.67
CA SER A 573 -14.06 38.48 -7.58
C SER A 573 -12.69 39.15 -7.47
N LEU A 574 -12.11 39.53 -8.61
CA LEU A 574 -10.80 40.16 -8.72
C LEU A 574 -10.95 41.55 -9.35
N ASP A 575 -10.48 42.59 -8.67
CA ASP A 575 -10.48 43.97 -9.18
C ASP A 575 -9.39 44.15 -10.25
N LEU A 576 -9.84 44.33 -11.49
CA LEU A 576 -9.02 44.61 -12.66
C LEU A 576 -9.01 46.10 -13.03
N SER A 577 -9.67 46.97 -12.26
CA SER A 577 -9.70 48.43 -12.49
C SER A 577 -8.30 49.06 -12.43
N GLN A 578 -7.37 48.44 -11.69
CA GLN A 578 -5.94 48.78 -11.70
C GLN A 578 -5.24 48.62 -13.07
N PHE A 579 -5.88 47.92 -14.03
CA PHE A 579 -5.43 47.73 -15.41
C PHE A 579 -6.24 48.56 -16.43
N ALA A 580 -7.10 49.48 -15.96
CA ALA A 580 -7.77 50.45 -16.83
C ALA A 580 -6.75 51.23 -17.69
N GLY A 581 -7.08 51.42 -18.97
CA GLY A 581 -6.15 52.00 -19.95
C GLY A 581 -5.17 50.98 -20.58
N LYS A 582 -5.29 49.68 -20.29
CA LYS A 582 -4.44 48.60 -20.84
C LYS A 582 -5.25 47.45 -21.43
N LYS A 583 -4.56 46.48 -22.03
CA LYS A 583 -5.06 45.11 -22.22
C LYS A 583 -4.41 44.17 -21.22
N VAL A 584 -5.16 43.17 -20.75
CA VAL A 584 -4.75 42.23 -19.71
C VAL A 584 -5.39 40.85 -19.92
N LYS A 585 -4.67 39.77 -19.68
CA LYS A 585 -5.23 38.42 -19.50
C LYS A 585 -5.01 37.96 -18.06
N LEU A 586 -5.82 37.01 -17.58
CA LEU A 586 -5.56 36.30 -16.34
C LEU A 586 -4.93 34.94 -16.62
N VAL A 587 -4.02 34.54 -15.75
CA VAL A 587 -3.30 33.27 -15.76
C VAL A 587 -3.45 32.64 -14.39
N PHE A 588 -4.20 31.54 -14.34
CA PHE A 588 -4.37 30.68 -13.17
C PHE A 588 -3.37 29.54 -13.34
N ASN A 589 -2.42 29.40 -12.42
CA ASN A 589 -1.39 28.38 -12.49
C ASN A 589 -1.39 27.57 -11.20
N TYR A 590 -1.73 26.29 -11.29
CA TYR A 590 -1.67 25.34 -10.19
C TYR A 590 -0.33 24.60 -10.24
N VAL A 591 0.42 24.66 -9.16
CA VAL A 591 1.70 23.99 -9.00
C VAL A 591 1.64 23.15 -7.74
N THR A 592 1.88 21.85 -7.87
CA THR A 592 2.06 20.94 -6.72
C THR A 592 3.52 20.58 -6.58
N ASP A 593 3.88 20.01 -5.43
CA ASP A 593 5.04 19.13 -5.35
C ASP A 593 4.59 17.66 -5.36
N GLY A 594 5.51 16.71 -5.13
CA GLY A 594 5.15 15.30 -4.89
C GLY A 594 5.06 14.90 -3.42
N GLY A 595 4.48 15.76 -2.58
CA GLY A 595 4.13 15.47 -1.19
C GLY A 595 2.83 14.69 -1.07
N LEU A 596 1.72 15.39 -0.76
CA LEU A 596 0.39 14.81 -0.66
C LEU A 596 -0.56 15.58 -1.58
N ALA A 597 -0.97 15.01 -2.71
CA ALA A 597 -1.97 15.62 -3.58
C ALA A 597 -3.42 15.46 -3.06
N PRO A 598 -4.09 16.54 -2.57
CA PRO A 598 -5.50 16.55 -2.21
C PRO A 598 -6.41 16.66 -3.45
N ASP A 599 -7.53 17.38 -3.36
CA ASP A 599 -8.55 17.40 -4.42
C ASP A 599 -8.26 18.43 -5.53
N GLY A 600 -7.33 19.36 -5.31
CA GLY A 600 -6.86 20.35 -6.28
C GLY A 600 -7.71 21.62 -6.29
N PHE A 601 -7.74 22.31 -7.44
CA PHE A 601 -8.51 23.53 -7.69
C PHE A 601 -9.45 23.36 -8.89
N ALA A 602 -10.69 23.84 -8.75
CA ALA A 602 -11.69 23.86 -9.80
C ALA A 602 -12.34 25.24 -9.91
N ILE A 603 -12.62 25.66 -11.15
CA ILE A 603 -13.11 27.01 -11.48
C ILE A 603 -14.20 26.96 -12.55
N ASP A 604 -15.22 27.79 -12.38
CA ASP A 604 -16.46 27.76 -13.15
C ASP A 604 -17.13 29.15 -13.20
N ASN A 605 -18.11 29.35 -14.08
CA ASN A 605 -18.91 30.58 -14.23
C ASN A 605 -18.04 31.84 -14.34
N LEU A 606 -17.01 31.78 -15.18
CA LEU A 606 -16.08 32.87 -15.44
C LEU A 606 -16.82 34.06 -16.07
N GLN A 607 -16.68 35.27 -15.51
CA GLN A 607 -17.36 36.45 -16.03
C GLN A 607 -16.53 37.73 -15.85
N LEU A 608 -16.30 38.47 -16.93
CA LEU A 608 -15.75 39.83 -16.87
C LEU A 608 -16.87 40.86 -16.95
N THR A 609 -16.95 41.75 -15.96
CA THR A 609 -17.78 42.95 -15.99
C THR A 609 -16.89 44.19 -16.18
N VAL A 610 -17.22 45.04 -17.15
CA VAL A 610 -16.52 46.32 -17.41
C VAL A 610 -17.53 47.44 -17.45
N ASP A 611 -17.33 48.48 -16.63
CA ASP A 611 -18.22 49.63 -16.46
C ASP A 611 -19.70 49.23 -16.24
N GLY A 612 -19.91 48.16 -15.46
CA GLY A 612 -21.25 47.61 -15.15
C GLY A 612 -21.90 46.77 -16.27
N GLN A 613 -21.16 46.41 -17.31
CA GLN A 613 -21.63 45.52 -18.39
C GLN A 613 -20.77 44.27 -18.50
N VAL A 614 -21.40 43.09 -18.58
CA VAL A 614 -20.70 41.83 -18.89
C VAL A 614 -20.08 41.91 -20.29
N LYS A 615 -18.80 41.55 -20.41
CA LYS A 615 -18.02 41.54 -21.66
C LYS A 615 -17.50 40.15 -22.04
N PHE A 616 -17.40 39.25 -21.07
CA PHE A 616 -16.97 37.87 -21.25
C PHE A 616 -17.75 36.99 -20.28
N SER A 617 -18.09 35.77 -20.71
CA SER A 617 -18.77 34.74 -19.92
C SER A 617 -18.36 33.35 -20.44
N ASP A 618 -17.92 32.45 -19.56
CA ASP A 618 -17.57 31.06 -19.88
C ASP A 618 -17.96 30.14 -18.71
N ASP A 619 -18.81 29.16 -19.01
CA ASP A 619 -19.44 28.21 -18.08
C ASP A 619 -18.95 26.76 -18.30
N ALA A 620 -17.84 26.57 -19.03
CA ALA A 620 -17.29 25.27 -19.44
C ALA A 620 -18.23 24.33 -20.25
N GLU A 621 -19.50 24.69 -20.47
CA GLU A 621 -20.49 23.85 -21.15
C GLU A 621 -20.22 23.70 -22.64
N GLY A 622 -19.79 24.79 -23.28
CA GLY A 622 -19.58 24.88 -24.72
C GLY A 622 -18.20 24.43 -25.20
N THR A 623 -17.66 25.18 -26.17
CA THR A 623 -16.24 25.14 -26.52
C THR A 623 -15.51 26.13 -25.61
N PRO A 624 -14.45 25.74 -24.89
CA PRO A 624 -13.73 26.65 -24.01
C PRO A 624 -13.31 27.95 -24.70
N GLN A 625 -13.54 29.08 -24.04
CA GLN A 625 -13.03 30.38 -24.45
C GLN A 625 -11.68 30.69 -23.78
N VAL A 626 -11.29 29.90 -22.78
CA VAL A 626 -9.97 29.88 -22.14
C VAL A 626 -9.00 28.96 -22.87
N THR A 627 -7.69 29.20 -22.72
CA THR A 627 -6.64 28.26 -23.11
C THR A 627 -6.28 27.39 -21.90
N LEU A 628 -6.16 26.08 -22.11
CA LEU A 628 -5.82 25.10 -21.08
C LEU A 628 -4.50 24.42 -21.41
N ASP A 629 -3.62 24.31 -20.42
CA ASP A 629 -2.40 23.50 -20.47
C ASP A 629 -2.32 22.68 -19.18
N GLY A 630 -2.54 21.37 -19.25
CA GLY A 630 -2.72 20.51 -18.07
C GLY A 630 -4.03 20.68 -17.29
N PHE A 631 -4.69 21.85 -17.30
CA PHE A 631 -6.09 21.96 -16.86
C PHE A 631 -7.00 21.19 -17.83
N GLU A 632 -8.09 20.61 -17.32
CA GLU A 632 -9.09 19.88 -18.12
C GLU A 632 -10.51 20.41 -17.93
N VAL A 633 -11.42 20.01 -18.83
CA VAL A 633 -12.87 20.20 -18.66
C VAL A 633 -13.45 18.94 -18.01
N SER A 634 -13.72 19.02 -16.71
CA SER A 634 -14.26 17.90 -15.92
C SER A 634 -15.78 17.85 -16.00
N ASP A 635 -16.36 16.63 -15.96
CA ASP A 635 -17.80 16.39 -15.79
C ASP A 635 -18.18 15.94 -14.37
N GLY A 636 -17.27 16.13 -13.41
CA GLY A 636 -17.42 15.69 -12.03
C GLY A 636 -17.09 14.22 -11.75
N TRP A 637 -16.57 13.48 -12.73
CA TRP A 637 -16.18 12.08 -12.56
C TRP A 637 -14.70 11.85 -12.88
N ILE A 638 -13.96 11.42 -11.87
CA ILE A 638 -12.62 10.89 -12.05
C ILE A 638 -12.74 9.52 -12.72
N LYS A 639 -11.93 9.27 -13.75
CA LYS A 639 -11.80 7.95 -14.39
C LYS A 639 -10.58 7.23 -13.82
N LYS A 640 -10.75 5.99 -13.40
CA LYS A 640 -9.65 5.13 -12.93
C LYS A 640 -9.62 3.83 -13.74
N PRO A 641 -8.44 3.27 -14.05
CA PRO A 641 -8.37 1.96 -14.66
C PRO A 641 -8.98 0.88 -13.76
N HIS A 642 -9.54 -0.14 -14.38
CA HIS A 642 -9.86 -1.40 -13.73
C HIS A 642 -9.75 -2.51 -14.79
N TYR A 643 -9.39 -3.72 -14.37
CA TYR A 643 -8.88 -4.75 -15.27
C TYR A 643 -8.99 -6.14 -14.64
N TYR A 644 -8.90 -7.17 -15.47
CA TYR A 644 -8.65 -8.53 -15.00
C TYR A 644 -7.19 -8.92 -15.29
N TYR A 645 -6.57 -9.69 -14.38
CA TYR A 645 -5.42 -10.51 -14.73
C TYR A 645 -5.85 -11.97 -14.82
N LEU A 646 -5.32 -12.66 -15.82
CA LEU A 646 -5.47 -14.08 -16.04
C LEU A 646 -4.08 -14.70 -15.90
N GLU A 647 -3.90 -15.54 -14.88
CA GLU A 647 -2.62 -16.19 -14.55
C GLU A 647 -2.84 -17.69 -14.37
N TRP A 648 -1.88 -18.53 -14.79
CA TRP A 648 -1.94 -19.98 -14.54
C TRP A 648 -1.12 -20.35 -13.30
N ARG A 649 -1.71 -21.10 -12.35
CA ARG A 649 -1.07 -21.55 -11.11
C ARG A 649 -1.06 -23.07 -11.01
N ASN A 650 0.08 -23.63 -10.62
CA ASN A 650 0.35 -25.08 -10.57
C ASN A 650 1.41 -25.38 -9.50
N TYR A 651 1.48 -26.61 -8.99
CA TYR A 651 2.41 -27.02 -7.92
C TYR A 651 3.86 -27.18 -8.39
N ALA A 652 4.44 -26.13 -8.95
CA ALA A 652 5.82 -26.06 -9.45
C ALA A 652 6.56 -24.88 -8.85
N GLY A 653 7.90 -24.95 -8.81
CA GLY A 653 8.72 -23.89 -8.19
C GLY A 653 8.27 -23.54 -6.78
N SER A 654 8.18 -22.24 -6.50
CA SER A 654 7.60 -21.61 -5.31
C SER A 654 6.13 -21.99 -5.09
N ASP A 655 5.31 -22.04 -6.16
CA ASP A 655 3.87 -22.36 -6.09
C ASP A 655 3.54 -23.79 -5.59
N LYS A 656 4.54 -24.64 -5.32
CA LYS A 656 4.37 -25.83 -4.45
C LYS A 656 3.80 -25.46 -3.07
N ALA A 657 4.08 -24.24 -2.60
CA ALA A 657 3.49 -23.56 -1.44
C ALA A 657 1.97 -23.79 -1.31
N LEU A 658 1.26 -23.77 -2.44
CA LEU A 658 -0.20 -23.89 -2.51
C LEU A 658 -0.73 -25.22 -1.93
N GLN A 659 0.10 -26.25 -1.78
CA GLN A 659 -0.27 -27.51 -1.11
C GLN A 659 -0.19 -27.44 0.43
N TYR A 660 0.38 -26.37 0.97
CA TYR A 660 0.77 -26.19 2.37
C TYR A 660 0.31 -24.82 2.89
N SER A 661 -0.88 -24.41 2.43
CA SER A 661 -1.52 -23.11 2.66
C SER A 661 -2.28 -23.08 3.99
N ARG A 662 -1.56 -23.25 5.11
CA ARG A 662 -2.11 -23.31 6.49
C ARG A 662 -3.24 -24.35 6.64
N ASP A 663 -2.87 -25.64 6.55
CA ASP A 663 -3.73 -26.85 6.49
C ASP A 663 -4.62 -26.99 5.23
N ALA A 664 -4.85 -25.93 4.46
CA ALA A 664 -5.58 -25.99 3.20
C ALA A 664 -4.67 -26.32 2.00
N LYS A 665 -5.30 -26.78 0.92
CA LYS A 665 -4.68 -26.96 -0.40
C LYS A 665 -5.39 -26.05 -1.38
N TYR A 666 -4.67 -25.07 -1.87
CA TYR A 666 -5.13 -24.17 -2.92
C TYR A 666 -5.07 -24.93 -4.25
N ASN A 667 -6.08 -24.76 -5.11
CA ASN A 667 -6.21 -25.51 -6.35
C ASN A 667 -5.27 -24.99 -7.46
N THR A 668 -5.40 -25.55 -8.66
CA THR A 668 -4.46 -25.30 -9.78
C THR A 668 -5.24 -25.14 -11.08
N GLY A 669 -4.88 -24.15 -11.87
CA GLY A 669 -5.61 -23.76 -13.08
C GLY A 669 -5.46 -22.26 -13.37
N LEU A 670 -6.46 -21.68 -14.03
CA LEU A 670 -6.58 -20.24 -14.26
C LEU A 670 -7.06 -19.54 -12.99
N VAL A 671 -6.22 -18.71 -12.37
CA VAL A 671 -6.68 -17.75 -11.37
C VAL A 671 -7.10 -16.47 -12.08
N VAL A 672 -8.35 -16.05 -11.87
CA VAL A 672 -8.89 -14.78 -12.36
C VAL A 672 -8.79 -13.75 -11.24
N TRP A 673 -7.99 -12.72 -11.46
CA TRP A 673 -7.87 -11.58 -10.56
C TRP A 673 -8.63 -10.40 -11.12
N TYR A 674 -9.28 -9.61 -10.27
CA TYR A 674 -9.87 -8.32 -10.60
C TYR A 674 -9.10 -7.22 -9.86
N GLY A 675 -8.58 -6.24 -10.60
CA GLY A 675 -7.91 -5.06 -10.06
C GLY A 675 -8.68 -3.78 -10.36
N ASP A 676 -8.74 -2.86 -9.41
CA ASP A 676 -9.63 -1.70 -9.44
C ASP A 676 -8.99 -0.48 -8.79
N ASP A 677 -8.34 0.37 -9.60
CA ASP A 677 -7.57 1.55 -9.16
C ASP A 677 -8.45 2.69 -8.57
N THR A 678 -9.74 2.42 -8.30
CA THR A 678 -10.59 3.28 -7.49
C THR A 678 -10.44 3.07 -5.99
N PHE A 679 -9.82 1.96 -5.57
CA PHE A 679 -9.46 1.66 -4.19
C PHE A 679 -7.95 1.77 -3.97
N THR A 680 -7.54 1.96 -2.72
CA THR A 680 -6.13 2.05 -2.29
C THR A 680 -5.81 1.05 -1.18
N ASP A 681 -6.74 0.15 -0.91
CA ASP A 681 -6.74 -0.79 0.22
C ASP A 681 -7.65 -2.00 -0.11
N ASN A 682 -7.55 -3.05 0.71
CA ASN A 682 -8.33 -4.27 0.61
C ASN A 682 -9.17 -4.53 1.88
N TRP A 683 -9.77 -3.48 2.46
CA TRP A 683 -10.56 -3.58 3.70
C TRP A 683 -11.94 -4.23 3.48
N GLY A 684 -11.94 -5.54 3.21
CA GLY A 684 -13.12 -6.33 2.84
C GLY A 684 -14.24 -6.39 3.89
N GLY A 685 -14.00 -6.01 5.15
CA GLY A 685 -15.06 -5.81 6.15
C GLY A 685 -15.72 -4.43 6.12
N VAL A 686 -15.09 -3.43 5.47
CA VAL A 686 -15.64 -2.08 5.24
C VAL A 686 -16.44 -2.03 3.94
N HIS A 687 -15.89 -2.60 2.86
CA HIS A 687 -16.55 -2.72 1.55
C HIS A 687 -16.46 -4.16 1.00
N PRO A 688 -17.31 -5.09 1.49
CA PRO A 688 -17.27 -6.49 1.10
C PRO A 688 -17.34 -6.74 -0.41
N GLY A 689 -16.32 -7.42 -0.95
CA GLY A 689 -16.16 -7.69 -2.38
C GLY A 689 -15.65 -6.52 -3.23
N GLU A 690 -15.09 -5.49 -2.61
CA GLU A 690 -14.38 -4.39 -3.29
C GLU A 690 -13.01 -4.16 -2.61
N GLY A 691 -12.03 -3.70 -3.39
CA GLY A 691 -10.64 -3.51 -3.00
C GLY A 691 -9.78 -3.23 -4.24
N PHE A 692 -8.50 -2.91 -4.06
CA PHE A 692 -7.60 -2.58 -5.19
C PHE A 692 -7.17 -3.80 -6.01
N LEU A 693 -7.12 -4.99 -5.38
CA LEU A 693 -6.86 -6.27 -6.01
C LEU A 693 -7.65 -7.38 -5.31
N SER A 694 -8.22 -8.32 -6.06
CA SER A 694 -8.99 -9.44 -5.50
C SER A 694 -8.97 -10.67 -6.40
N VAL A 695 -8.97 -11.86 -5.82
CA VAL A 695 -9.12 -13.13 -6.56
C VAL A 695 -10.61 -13.48 -6.67
N VAL A 696 -11.07 -13.77 -7.89
CA VAL A 696 -12.45 -14.20 -8.17
C VAL A 696 -12.56 -15.70 -7.93
N ASP A 697 -13.34 -16.08 -6.93
CA ASP A 697 -13.57 -17.47 -6.55
C ASP A 697 -14.43 -18.24 -7.58
N SER A 698 -13.96 -19.38 -8.09
CA SER A 698 -14.74 -20.23 -8.99
C SER A 698 -15.87 -21.02 -8.30
N HIS A 699 -15.83 -21.16 -6.97
CA HIS A 699 -16.81 -21.86 -6.13
C HIS A 699 -17.37 -20.96 -5.00
N PRO A 700 -18.01 -19.82 -5.31
CA PRO A 700 -18.30 -18.74 -4.35
C PRO A 700 -19.35 -19.07 -3.26
N GLU A 701 -19.84 -20.32 -3.17
CA GLU A 701 -20.71 -20.82 -2.11
C GLU A 701 -19.97 -21.01 -0.77
N ALA A 702 -20.42 -20.31 0.27
CA ALA A 702 -19.72 -20.24 1.56
C ALA A 702 -19.42 -21.58 2.24
N LEU A 703 -18.14 -21.83 2.54
CA LEU A 703 -17.65 -22.93 3.37
C LEU A 703 -17.85 -22.58 4.86
N ILE A 704 -18.78 -23.26 5.52
CA ILE A 704 -19.14 -23.04 6.92
C ILE A 704 -18.41 -24.03 7.84
N PHE A 705 -17.53 -23.51 8.70
CA PHE A 705 -16.72 -24.28 9.64
C PHE A 705 -17.53 -24.69 10.88
N ASN A 706 -17.22 -25.84 11.49
CA ASN A 706 -17.84 -26.27 12.74
C ASN A 706 -16.96 -25.92 13.95
N LEU A 707 -17.30 -24.85 14.66
CA LEU A 707 -16.65 -24.47 15.91
C LEU A 707 -17.47 -24.98 17.11
N LYS A 708 -17.10 -26.17 17.61
CA LYS A 708 -17.68 -26.81 18.81
C LYS A 708 -19.21 -26.99 18.70
N GLY A 709 -19.69 -27.50 17.56
CA GLY A 709 -21.11 -27.74 17.31
C GLY A 709 -21.91 -26.50 16.88
N LYS A 710 -21.23 -25.43 16.47
CA LYS A 710 -21.84 -24.21 15.90
C LYS A 710 -21.19 -23.85 14.57
N ASP A 711 -21.97 -23.25 13.70
CA ASP A 711 -21.52 -22.68 12.43
C ASP A 711 -20.55 -21.51 12.68
N SER A 712 -19.51 -21.41 11.85
CA SER A 712 -18.41 -20.44 11.96
C SER A 712 -17.91 -20.02 10.58
N ILE A 713 -17.60 -18.74 10.46
CA ILE A 713 -16.92 -18.12 9.30
C ILE A 713 -15.74 -17.24 9.76
N ALA A 714 -15.37 -17.32 11.05
CA ALA A 714 -14.44 -16.41 11.67
C ALA A 714 -13.03 -16.59 11.06
N GLN A 715 -12.56 -15.58 10.33
CA GLN A 715 -11.28 -15.61 9.60
C GLN A 715 -11.16 -16.76 8.57
N THR A 716 -12.27 -17.16 7.94
CA THR A 716 -12.26 -18.27 6.96
C THR A 716 -12.14 -17.83 5.51
N THR A 717 -11.91 -16.54 5.18
CA THR A 717 -11.74 -16.09 3.77
C THR A 717 -10.62 -16.86 3.08
N ARG A 718 -9.46 -17.01 3.75
CA ARG A 718 -8.30 -17.81 3.29
C ARG A 718 -8.58 -19.30 3.04
N TYR A 719 -9.79 -19.76 3.35
CA TYR A 719 -10.26 -21.12 3.08
C TYR A 719 -11.40 -21.16 2.06
N GLN A 720 -12.14 -20.07 1.84
CA GLN A 720 -13.09 -19.97 0.71
C GLN A 720 -12.30 -19.96 -0.60
N VAL A 721 -11.37 -19.00 -0.76
CA VAL A 721 -10.60 -18.80 -2.00
C VAL A 721 -9.55 -19.88 -2.30
N ALA A 722 -9.58 -21.01 -1.58
CA ALA A 722 -8.68 -22.14 -1.81
C ALA A 722 -9.05 -22.92 -3.10
N ASP A 723 -10.33 -22.96 -3.49
CA ASP A 723 -10.80 -23.53 -4.76
C ASP A 723 -11.14 -22.47 -5.83
N ALA A 724 -10.49 -21.31 -5.73
CA ALA A 724 -10.76 -20.17 -6.60
C ALA A 724 -10.33 -20.35 -8.07
N ALA A 725 -9.31 -21.17 -8.38
CA ALA A 725 -8.85 -21.34 -9.76
C ALA A 725 -9.85 -22.12 -10.63
N PHE A 726 -10.01 -21.67 -11.87
CA PHE A 726 -10.84 -22.30 -12.90
C PHE A 726 -10.04 -23.40 -13.62
N SER A 727 -10.61 -24.60 -13.76
CA SER A 727 -9.93 -25.79 -14.30
C SER A 727 -10.90 -26.83 -14.85
N LEU A 728 -10.39 -27.81 -15.61
CA LEU A 728 -11.10 -29.07 -15.93
C LEU A 728 -11.02 -30.06 -14.77
N ASP A 729 -9.94 -30.01 -13.97
CA ASP A 729 -9.68 -30.90 -12.84
C ASP A 729 -10.56 -30.60 -11.61
N GLN A 730 -10.78 -31.63 -10.78
CA GLN A 730 -11.45 -31.50 -9.47
C GLN A 730 -10.52 -30.80 -8.46
N ALA A 731 -11.07 -29.86 -7.69
CA ALA A 731 -10.32 -29.17 -6.63
C ALA A 731 -9.79 -30.17 -5.55
N PRO A 732 -8.64 -29.89 -4.93
CA PRO A 732 -7.98 -30.83 -4.01
C PRO A 732 -8.71 -30.93 -2.67
N ALA A 733 -8.86 -32.13 -2.14
CA ALA A 733 -9.39 -32.33 -0.79
C ALA A 733 -8.38 -31.93 0.30
N TRP A 734 -8.86 -31.24 1.34
CA TRP A 734 -8.09 -30.76 2.50
C TRP A 734 -8.98 -30.68 3.74
N SER A 735 -8.36 -30.59 4.93
CA SER A 735 -9.10 -30.52 6.20
C SER A 735 -8.35 -29.65 7.20
N VAL A 736 -9.04 -28.69 7.81
CA VAL A 736 -8.51 -27.75 8.81
C VAL A 736 -9.11 -28.07 10.18
N SER A 737 -8.31 -27.96 11.25
CA SER A 737 -8.78 -28.15 12.64
C SER A 737 -8.26 -27.05 13.57
N SER A 738 -8.60 -25.80 13.29
CA SER A 738 -8.13 -24.63 14.05
C SER A 738 -8.91 -24.44 15.37
N PRO A 739 -8.22 -24.18 16.50
CA PRO A 739 -8.87 -23.91 17.79
C PRO A 739 -9.71 -22.62 17.81
N THR A 740 -9.41 -21.65 16.94
CA THR A 740 -10.09 -20.34 16.86
C THR A 740 -11.20 -20.30 15.81
N ARG A 741 -11.03 -21.01 14.68
CA ARG A 741 -11.94 -20.95 13.51
C ARG A 741 -12.94 -22.11 13.46
N GLY A 742 -12.52 -23.31 13.88
CA GLY A 742 -13.31 -24.54 13.87
C GLY A 742 -12.71 -25.64 13.00
N ILE A 743 -13.47 -26.71 12.81
CA ILE A 743 -13.11 -27.86 11.95
C ILE A 743 -13.84 -27.74 10.61
N TYR A 744 -13.14 -28.00 9.51
CA TYR A 744 -13.73 -28.17 8.18
C TYR A 744 -13.02 -29.27 7.40
N ASP A 745 -13.75 -29.95 6.51
CA ASP A 745 -13.32 -31.17 5.84
C ASP A 745 -13.78 -31.13 4.37
N TYR A 746 -13.02 -30.39 3.56
CA TYR A 746 -13.32 -30.07 2.17
C TYR A 746 -13.03 -31.27 1.25
N LYS A 747 -14.01 -31.68 0.45
CA LYS A 747 -13.98 -32.93 -0.32
C LYS A 747 -13.53 -32.80 -1.78
N GLY A 748 -13.22 -31.59 -2.24
CA GLY A 748 -12.94 -31.31 -3.65
C GLY A 748 -14.22 -31.17 -4.46
N LEU A 749 -14.50 -29.96 -4.96
CA LEU A 749 -15.60 -29.70 -5.89
C LEU A 749 -15.17 -29.96 -7.36
N PRO A 750 -16.10 -30.32 -8.26
CA PRO A 750 -15.79 -30.54 -9.68
C PRO A 750 -15.41 -29.23 -10.38
N GLY A 751 -14.32 -29.24 -11.16
CA GLY A 751 -13.74 -28.05 -11.79
C GLY A 751 -14.73 -27.18 -12.57
N VAL A 752 -14.71 -25.88 -12.27
CA VAL A 752 -15.46 -24.85 -12.98
C VAL A 752 -14.58 -24.26 -14.07
N THR A 753 -14.99 -24.39 -15.33
CA THR A 753 -14.16 -24.02 -16.49
C THR A 753 -14.40 -22.61 -17.03
N GLU A 754 -15.44 -21.90 -16.60
CA GLU A 754 -15.86 -20.62 -17.21
C GLU A 754 -16.14 -19.52 -16.17
N PHE A 755 -15.24 -18.55 -16.09
CA PHE A 755 -15.53 -17.23 -15.52
C PHE A 755 -16.48 -16.46 -16.46
N ASP A 756 -17.48 -15.79 -15.90
CA ASP A 756 -18.49 -15.02 -16.63
C ASP A 756 -18.91 -13.83 -15.77
N SER A 757 -18.52 -12.61 -16.15
CA SER A 757 -18.72 -11.40 -15.34
C SER A 757 -20.19 -11.04 -15.09
N THR A 758 -21.14 -11.73 -15.72
CA THR A 758 -22.59 -11.57 -15.45
C THR A 758 -23.10 -12.43 -14.28
N LYS A 759 -22.27 -13.36 -13.76
CA LYS A 759 -22.57 -14.18 -12.57
C LYS A 759 -22.17 -13.43 -11.28
N ALA A 760 -22.76 -13.83 -10.15
CA ALA A 760 -22.38 -13.32 -8.83
C ALA A 760 -21.26 -14.18 -8.24
N TYR A 761 -20.13 -13.55 -7.92
CA TYR A 761 -18.98 -14.17 -7.24
C TYR A 761 -18.87 -13.71 -5.78
N ILE A 762 -20.02 -13.48 -5.14
CA ILE A 762 -20.14 -13.01 -3.76
C ILE A 762 -21.40 -13.61 -3.13
N ASN A 763 -21.28 -14.08 -1.90
CA ASN A 763 -22.36 -14.69 -1.14
C ASN A 763 -22.79 -13.83 0.07
N ASN A 764 -23.97 -14.10 0.62
CA ASN A 764 -24.55 -13.34 1.75
C ASN A 764 -24.15 -13.87 3.14
N VAL A 765 -23.21 -14.83 3.23
CA VAL A 765 -22.81 -15.48 4.48
C VAL A 765 -21.47 -14.94 4.95
N ILE A 766 -20.48 -14.91 4.06
CA ILE A 766 -19.15 -14.31 4.23
C ILE A 766 -18.87 -13.41 3.01
N PRO A 767 -19.51 -12.22 2.92
CA PRO A 767 -19.42 -11.36 1.74
C PRO A 767 -18.01 -10.78 1.54
N ASP A 768 -17.21 -10.68 2.61
CA ASP A 768 -15.81 -10.26 2.63
C ASP A 768 -14.94 -11.16 1.73
N ALA A 769 -15.36 -12.41 1.50
CA ALA A 769 -14.66 -13.42 0.71
C ALA A 769 -15.09 -13.48 -0.77
N GLY A 770 -16.06 -12.65 -1.19
CA GLY A 770 -16.48 -12.57 -2.58
C GLY A 770 -15.82 -11.43 -3.35
N VAL A 771 -16.21 -11.25 -4.62
CA VAL A 771 -15.80 -10.13 -5.48
C VAL A 771 -16.98 -9.57 -6.27
N LYS A 772 -17.13 -8.24 -6.27
CA LYS A 772 -18.12 -7.50 -7.09
C LYS A 772 -17.57 -7.22 -8.49
N VAL A 773 -17.54 -8.23 -9.36
CA VAL A 773 -17.10 -8.07 -10.74
C VAL A 773 -18.05 -7.15 -11.56
N PRO A 774 -17.54 -6.31 -12.48
CA PRO A 774 -18.33 -5.34 -13.23
C PRO A 774 -19.19 -5.97 -14.34
N ALA A 775 -20.38 -6.47 -13.98
CA ALA A 775 -21.36 -7.08 -14.89
C ALA A 775 -21.84 -6.17 -16.05
N GLN A 776 -21.64 -4.85 -15.96
CA GLN A 776 -21.86 -3.91 -17.07
C GLN A 776 -20.86 -4.05 -18.23
N TYR A 777 -19.78 -4.82 -18.03
CA TYR A 777 -18.84 -5.26 -19.06
C TYR A 777 -18.88 -6.79 -19.18
N PRO A 778 -19.88 -7.38 -19.86
CA PRO A 778 -19.98 -8.82 -20.07
C PRO A 778 -18.71 -9.36 -20.73
N ILE A 779 -18.03 -10.25 -20.04
CA ILE A 779 -16.86 -10.96 -20.51
C ILE A 779 -16.85 -12.37 -19.92
N LYS A 780 -16.41 -13.32 -20.74
CA LYS A 780 -16.22 -14.73 -20.37
C LYS A 780 -14.78 -15.11 -20.57
N VAL A 781 -14.25 -15.92 -19.66
CA VAL A 781 -12.95 -16.58 -19.80
C VAL A 781 -13.13 -18.06 -19.54
N GLN A 782 -12.99 -18.85 -20.60
CA GLN A 782 -13.15 -20.31 -20.55
C GLN A 782 -11.79 -21.01 -20.62
N VAL A 783 -11.52 -21.92 -19.70
CA VAL A 783 -10.45 -22.93 -19.82
C VAL A 783 -10.86 -23.95 -20.89
N ILE A 784 -10.09 -23.98 -21.97
CA ILE A 784 -10.36 -24.78 -23.19
C ILE A 784 -9.35 -25.92 -23.39
N GLY A 785 -8.37 -26.07 -22.52
CA GLY A 785 -7.38 -27.15 -22.59
C GLY A 785 -6.24 -26.93 -21.60
N GLU A 786 -5.56 -28.01 -21.21
CA GLU A 786 -4.56 -28.02 -20.15
C GLU A 786 -3.37 -28.90 -20.57
N ALA A 787 -2.16 -28.55 -20.11
CA ALA A 787 -0.98 -29.39 -20.30
C ALA A 787 -1.08 -30.64 -19.41
N LYS A 788 -0.47 -31.76 -19.83
CA LYS A 788 -0.59 -33.04 -19.12
C LYS A 788 -0.03 -33.02 -17.68
N ASP A 789 0.88 -32.10 -17.39
CA ASP A 789 1.49 -31.82 -16.08
C ASP A 789 0.95 -30.53 -15.43
N ASN A 790 -0.20 -30.05 -15.91
CA ASN A 790 -0.86 -28.78 -15.55
C ASN A 790 0.05 -27.53 -15.63
N SER A 791 1.16 -27.60 -16.36
CA SER A 791 2.16 -26.53 -16.39
C SER A 791 1.79 -25.33 -17.28
N ALA A 792 0.76 -25.46 -18.10
CA ALA A 792 0.19 -24.40 -18.93
C ALA A 792 -1.28 -24.71 -19.22
N GLY A 793 -2.08 -23.65 -19.41
CA GLY A 793 -3.49 -23.74 -19.78
C GLY A 793 -3.82 -22.91 -21.01
N ALA A 794 -4.71 -23.42 -21.86
CA ALA A 794 -5.31 -22.66 -22.94
C ALA A 794 -6.62 -22.02 -22.44
N VAL A 795 -6.74 -20.71 -22.64
CA VAL A 795 -7.92 -19.93 -22.26
C VAL A 795 -8.54 -19.23 -23.48
N TRP A 796 -9.86 -19.09 -23.48
CA TRP A 796 -10.62 -18.34 -24.49
C TRP A 796 -11.36 -17.19 -23.81
N VAL A 797 -10.95 -15.96 -24.13
CA VAL A 797 -11.52 -14.70 -23.63
C VAL A 797 -12.50 -14.19 -24.68
N HIS A 798 -13.79 -14.05 -24.35
CA HIS A 798 -14.80 -13.61 -25.31
C HIS A 798 -15.97 -12.82 -24.67
N LYS A 799 -16.90 -12.37 -25.51
CA LYS A 799 -18.20 -11.77 -25.15
C LYS A 799 -19.35 -12.65 -25.65
#